data_AF-A0A9D7W6Y1-F1
#
_entry.id   AF-A0A9D7W6Y1-F1
#
_cell.length_a   1.000
_cell.length_b   1.000
_cell.length_c   1.000
_cell.angle_alpha   90.00
_cell.angle_beta   90.00
_cell.angle_gamma   90.00
#
_symmetry.space_group_name_H-M   'P 1'
#
loop_
_entity.id
_entity.type
_entity.pdbx_description
1 polymer ?
#
loop_
_entity_poly.entity_id
_entity_poly.type
_entity_poly.pdbx_seq_one_letter_code
_entity_poly.pdbx_strand_id
1 'polypeptide(L)'
;MKQFREIKASYPGTLLLFRVGDFYELFGEDAVIASKVLDIVQTHRKNGAAGKVELAGFPYHSLDSYLPKLVRAGQRVAVCEQLEDPKNSKGIVKRGVKELITPGVSANDKTLDSRSNNYLASIFESKTSIGVAFTDLSTGEFLVAQGNQIYIEKLIKSIQPTETIISKNYRKKFSSIFGDDFYTYPIDPWFFEEEYSKEQLFKHFNTETLKGFGISHMDDSIIAAGAIIHYLNQSHHVDLEHISSIKRIDEQEFVWIDSFTLQNLEIIESNHPNGISLLEIIDQTLSPMGSRLMRNWLLFPLLDVNQIISRQDAIGYILSDDDFSSNLNAEITKIGDLERIISKVALKRINPRELLQLSSALKSIQNIKNKCQSIDHKSIQRYSSTLNENKDIIELIDLHISLEAPVVPSKGGIFNAGINDELDEYLSISKNSKDYLIGIKNRESELTGISSLKLAFNNVFGYYLEVTNTHKDKVPDHWIRKQTLVNAERYITPELKEFEEKILLADSKISEIETKLFTEFIDRLIVYVKSIQSDARFIAELDCLNSLALVANSNHYSKPSITNDFHLAIKDGRHPVIEKQLPLGEEYIPNNIYLNQEDQQIIILTGPNMSGKSALLRQTALIVILAQIGSYVPAKHAEIGLVDKVYTRVGASDNISQGESTFMVEMVETASILNNLSNRSLVILDEIGRGTSTYDGVSLAWSIAEFMHNSEHKPKTLFATHYHELNQLEDSNKGIVNYHISTEEKKNKVIFLRKIKKGGSENSFGIHVARMAGIPRPVVNRANQILKQLETDRVNVNTKGSSKKISSNVQMNLFQINDPKATEIINLLDNLDVNTLTPVESLMKLNEIKQLLKD
;
A
#
# COMPACT_ATOMS: atom_id res chain seq x y z
N MET A 1 14.27 -3.45 -40.01
CA MET A 1 14.63 -4.64 -39.21
C MET A 1 16.04 -4.61 -38.62
N LYS A 2 17.11 -4.27 -39.38
CA LYS A 2 18.47 -4.16 -38.81
C LYS A 2 18.54 -3.17 -37.62
N GLN A 3 18.09 -1.93 -37.84
CA GLN A 3 18.00 -0.88 -36.80
C GLN A 3 17.16 -1.32 -35.58
N PHE A 4 16.02 -2.00 -35.80
CA PHE A 4 15.20 -2.56 -34.72
C PHE A 4 15.98 -3.59 -33.89
N ARG A 5 16.68 -4.54 -34.54
CA ARG A 5 17.44 -5.58 -33.86
C ARG A 5 18.61 -5.01 -33.06
N GLU A 6 19.29 -4.00 -33.60
CA GLU A 6 20.38 -3.29 -32.92
C GLU A 6 19.87 -2.64 -31.63
N ILE A 7 18.75 -1.90 -31.70
CA ILE A 7 18.16 -1.27 -30.52
C ILE A 7 17.63 -2.32 -29.54
N LYS A 8 16.92 -3.34 -30.03
CA LYS A 8 16.39 -4.43 -29.19
C LYS A 8 17.49 -5.19 -28.44
N ALA A 9 18.67 -5.37 -29.04
CA ALA A 9 19.80 -6.03 -28.39
C ALA A 9 20.31 -5.26 -27.16
N SER A 10 20.14 -3.93 -27.11
CA SER A 10 20.47 -3.10 -25.96
C SER A 10 19.43 -3.18 -24.82
N TYR A 11 18.23 -3.70 -25.08
CA TYR A 11 17.14 -3.80 -24.09
C TYR A 11 16.57 -5.24 -24.03
N PRO A 12 17.38 -6.23 -23.58
CA PRO A 12 16.92 -7.60 -23.44
C PRO A 12 15.77 -7.70 -22.42
N GLY A 13 14.79 -8.57 -22.68
CA GLY A 13 13.65 -8.80 -21.78
C GLY A 13 12.67 -7.62 -21.66
N THR A 14 12.80 -6.59 -22.50
CA THR A 14 11.96 -5.38 -22.47
C THR A 14 11.18 -5.25 -23.76
N LEU A 15 9.87 -4.99 -23.72
CA LEU A 15 9.07 -4.75 -24.92
C LEU A 15 9.51 -3.46 -25.61
N LEU A 16 9.79 -3.51 -26.91
CA LEU A 16 10.24 -2.34 -27.68
C LEU A 16 9.08 -1.79 -28.53
N LEU A 17 8.50 -0.67 -28.09
CA LEU A 17 7.55 0.12 -28.89
C LEU A 17 8.33 0.92 -29.93
N PHE A 18 8.35 0.44 -31.17
CA PHE A 18 9.17 1.02 -32.23
C PHE A 18 8.35 1.94 -33.14
N ARG A 19 8.64 3.25 -33.13
CA ARG A 19 7.86 4.20 -33.94
C ARG A 19 8.11 4.06 -35.45
N VAL A 20 7.05 3.71 -36.18
CA VAL A 20 7.01 3.57 -37.63
C VAL A 20 5.87 4.44 -38.18
N GLY A 21 6.20 5.67 -38.57
CA GLY A 21 5.19 6.65 -38.99
C GLY A 21 4.28 6.99 -37.82
N ASP A 22 2.97 6.83 -38.02
CA ASP A 22 1.93 7.13 -37.03
C ASP A 22 1.58 5.94 -36.12
N PHE A 23 2.41 4.89 -36.09
CA PHE A 23 2.18 3.71 -35.27
C PHE A 23 3.40 3.39 -34.40
N TYR A 24 3.15 2.84 -33.21
CA TYR A 24 4.13 2.02 -32.51
C TYR A 24 3.94 0.57 -32.95
N GLU A 25 4.98 -0.01 -33.54
CA GLU A 25 5.03 -1.41 -33.93
C GLU A 25 5.94 -2.19 -32.98
N LEU A 26 5.51 -3.40 -32.62
CA LEU A 26 6.32 -4.41 -31.95
C LEU A 26 6.53 -5.58 -32.91
N PHE A 27 7.64 -6.31 -32.73
CA PHE A 27 7.99 -7.42 -33.63
C PHE A 27 8.40 -8.68 -32.86
N GLY A 28 8.13 -9.85 -33.44
CA GLY A 28 8.55 -11.14 -32.87
C GLY A 28 7.83 -11.47 -31.56
N GLU A 29 8.55 -11.91 -30.55
CA GLU A 29 7.98 -12.25 -29.23
C GLU A 29 7.28 -11.05 -28.57
N ASP A 30 7.82 -9.84 -28.74
CA ASP A 30 7.20 -8.62 -28.22
C ASP A 30 5.79 -8.41 -28.78
N ALA A 31 5.58 -8.74 -30.06
CA ALA A 31 4.27 -8.65 -30.70
C ALA A 31 3.27 -9.69 -30.14
N VAL A 32 3.74 -10.90 -29.83
CA VAL A 32 2.92 -11.96 -29.24
C VAL A 32 2.51 -11.60 -27.81
N ILE A 33 3.41 -11.04 -27.02
CA ILE A 33 3.11 -10.59 -25.66
C ILE A 33 2.14 -9.40 -25.72
N ALA A 34 2.45 -8.37 -26.52
CA ALA A 34 1.63 -7.18 -26.62
C ALA A 34 0.22 -7.46 -27.16
N SER A 35 0.06 -8.35 -28.14
CA SER A 35 -1.27 -8.72 -28.66
C SER A 35 -2.17 -9.35 -27.59
N LYS A 36 -1.62 -10.24 -26.75
CA LYS A 36 -2.36 -10.85 -25.63
C LYS A 36 -2.69 -9.87 -24.52
N VAL A 37 -1.73 -9.03 -24.11
CA VAL A 37 -1.91 -8.09 -23.00
C VAL A 37 -2.83 -6.92 -23.39
N LEU A 38 -2.69 -6.42 -24.62
CA LEU A 38 -3.44 -5.25 -25.09
C LEU A 38 -4.76 -5.60 -25.78
N ASP A 39 -5.00 -6.88 -26.05
CA ASP A 39 -6.10 -7.39 -26.88
C ASP A 39 -6.15 -6.71 -28.26
N ILE A 40 -5.01 -6.72 -28.95
CA ILE A 40 -4.85 -6.15 -30.30
C ILE A 40 -4.50 -7.24 -31.31
N VAL A 41 -4.89 -7.01 -32.57
CA VAL A 41 -4.68 -7.98 -33.65
C VAL A 41 -3.18 -8.23 -33.89
N GLN A 42 -2.77 -9.49 -33.75
CA GLN A 42 -1.47 -9.97 -34.20
C GLN A 42 -1.51 -10.23 -35.72
N THR A 43 -0.55 -9.66 -36.45
CA THR A 43 -0.39 -9.80 -37.91
C THR A 43 1.05 -10.16 -38.26
N HIS A 44 1.37 -10.23 -39.56
CA HIS A 44 2.70 -10.58 -40.05
C HIS A 44 3.23 -9.56 -41.03
N ARG A 45 4.49 -9.14 -40.86
CA ARG A 45 5.22 -8.36 -41.86
C ARG A 45 6.01 -9.30 -42.77
N LYS A 46 5.86 -9.15 -44.09
CA LYS A 46 6.70 -9.83 -45.08
C LYS A 46 8.09 -9.19 -45.08
N ASN A 47 9.13 -9.97 -44.78
CA ASN A 47 10.51 -9.51 -44.74
C ASN A 47 11.35 -10.22 -45.83
N GLY A 48 11.14 -9.85 -47.09
CA GLY A 48 11.81 -10.46 -48.25
C GLY A 48 11.36 -11.90 -48.55
N ALA A 49 12.17 -12.64 -49.29
CA ALA A 49 11.84 -13.97 -49.83
C ALA A 49 11.80 -15.12 -48.81
N ALA A 50 12.21 -14.91 -47.55
CA ALA A 50 12.45 -16.02 -46.61
C ALA A 50 11.99 -15.82 -45.16
N GLY A 51 11.02 -14.94 -44.86
CA GLY A 51 10.48 -14.90 -43.49
C GLY A 51 9.25 -14.02 -43.28
N LYS A 52 8.28 -14.57 -42.54
CA LYS A 52 7.22 -13.81 -41.87
C LYS A 52 7.72 -13.43 -40.47
N VAL A 53 7.57 -12.17 -40.09
CA VAL A 53 7.86 -11.70 -38.73
C VAL A 53 6.55 -11.29 -38.09
N GLU A 54 6.27 -11.81 -36.89
CA GLU A 54 5.12 -11.40 -36.08
C GLU A 54 5.14 -9.90 -35.83
N LEU A 55 3.99 -9.26 -35.92
CA LEU A 55 3.80 -7.82 -35.77
C LEU A 55 2.52 -7.54 -35.00
N ALA A 56 2.59 -6.63 -34.05
CA ALA A 56 1.43 -6.02 -33.41
C ALA A 56 1.70 -4.52 -33.27
N GLY A 57 0.67 -3.69 -33.28
CA GLY A 57 0.89 -2.25 -33.16
C GLY A 57 -0.40 -1.47 -32.99
N PHE A 58 -0.25 -0.23 -32.53
CA PHE A 58 -1.35 0.70 -32.30
C PHE A 58 -0.94 2.14 -32.69
N PRO A 59 -1.89 3.03 -32.98
CA PRO A 59 -1.59 4.42 -33.35
C PRO A 59 -0.82 5.16 -32.25
N TYR A 60 0.14 6.00 -32.62
CA TYR A 60 1.04 6.64 -31.65
C TYR A 60 0.31 7.52 -30.63
N HIS A 61 -0.78 8.18 -31.03
CA HIS A 61 -1.63 8.98 -30.14
C HIS A 61 -2.31 8.15 -29.04
N SER A 62 -2.36 6.83 -29.18
CA SER A 62 -2.95 5.93 -28.19
C SER A 62 -1.94 5.39 -27.18
N LEU A 63 -0.68 5.89 -27.19
CA LEU A 63 0.36 5.48 -26.24
C LEU A 63 -0.12 5.57 -24.80
N ASP A 64 -0.74 6.68 -24.41
CA ASP A 64 -1.24 6.91 -23.05
C ASP A 64 -2.39 5.96 -22.64
N SER A 65 -2.97 5.21 -23.57
CA SER A 65 -4.01 4.21 -23.30
C SER A 65 -3.42 2.80 -23.18
N TYR A 66 -2.45 2.46 -24.04
CA TYR A 66 -1.89 1.12 -24.11
C TYR A 66 -0.67 0.90 -23.21
N LEU A 67 0.20 1.91 -23.08
CA LEU A 67 1.39 1.82 -22.24
C LEU A 67 1.05 1.42 -20.79
N PRO A 68 0.02 2.01 -20.14
CA PRO A 68 -0.32 1.62 -18.78
C PRO A 68 -0.74 0.16 -18.62
N LYS A 69 -1.37 -0.42 -19.63
CA LYS A 69 -1.81 -1.83 -19.60
C LYS A 69 -0.61 -2.79 -19.64
N LEU A 70 0.41 -2.47 -20.45
CA LEU A 70 1.65 -3.25 -20.50
C LEU A 70 2.39 -3.21 -19.15
N VAL A 71 2.53 -2.03 -18.56
CA VAL A 71 3.24 -1.84 -17.29
C VAL A 71 2.52 -2.55 -16.13
N ARG A 72 1.19 -2.44 -16.05
CA ARG A 72 0.38 -3.17 -15.04
C ARG A 72 0.45 -4.69 -15.19
N ALA A 73 0.71 -5.19 -16.40
CA ALA A 73 0.97 -6.60 -16.64
C ALA A 73 2.42 -7.01 -16.29
N GLY A 74 3.17 -6.18 -15.57
CA GLY A 74 4.55 -6.42 -15.15
C GLY A 74 5.58 -6.32 -16.27
N GLN A 75 5.23 -5.71 -17.42
CA GLN A 75 6.14 -5.60 -18.56
C GLN A 75 6.96 -4.32 -18.51
N ARG A 76 8.27 -4.43 -18.77
CA ARG A 76 9.15 -3.29 -19.03
C ARG A 76 9.00 -2.88 -20.50
N VAL A 77 8.88 -1.59 -20.77
CA VAL A 77 8.57 -1.06 -22.10
C VAL A 77 9.51 0.07 -22.48
N ALA A 78 10.29 -0.12 -23.54
CA ALA A 78 11.13 0.91 -24.14
C ALA A 78 10.36 1.61 -25.27
N VAL A 79 10.22 2.93 -25.19
CA VAL A 79 9.58 3.76 -26.22
C VAL A 79 10.66 4.31 -27.15
N CYS A 80 10.66 3.84 -28.39
CA CYS A 80 11.64 4.22 -29.41
C CYS A 80 11.04 5.22 -30.41
N GLU A 81 11.61 6.42 -30.41
CA GLU A 81 11.19 7.57 -31.20
C GLU A 81 12.08 7.80 -32.43
N GLN A 82 11.56 8.59 -33.38
CA GLN A 82 12.34 9.14 -34.48
C GLN A 82 13.10 10.37 -33.98
N LEU A 83 14.42 10.37 -34.11
CA LEU A 83 15.29 11.46 -33.64
C LEU A 83 15.48 12.57 -34.68
N GLU A 84 15.09 12.31 -35.92
CA GLU A 84 15.27 13.20 -37.07
C GLU A 84 13.93 13.40 -37.76
N ASP A 85 13.68 14.61 -38.28
CA ASP A 85 12.54 14.85 -39.14
C ASP A 85 12.70 14.04 -40.44
N PRO A 86 11.72 13.17 -40.79
CA PRO A 86 11.71 12.44 -42.05
C PRO A 86 11.95 13.32 -43.28
N LYS A 87 11.51 14.58 -43.25
CA LYS A 87 11.67 15.54 -44.36
C LYS A 87 13.12 15.96 -44.59
N ASN A 88 13.96 15.95 -43.54
CA ASN A 88 15.34 16.41 -43.58
C ASN A 88 16.36 15.26 -43.75
N SER A 89 15.92 14.00 -43.67
CA SER A 89 16.78 12.82 -43.74
C SER A 89 16.77 12.17 -45.14
N LYS A 90 17.95 11.83 -45.68
CA LYS A 90 18.06 10.95 -46.86
C LYS A 90 18.16 9.50 -46.40
N GLY A 91 17.06 8.75 -46.45
CA GLY A 91 17.03 7.31 -46.16
C GLY A 91 16.18 6.94 -44.93
N ILE A 92 16.62 5.97 -44.13
CA ILE A 92 15.92 5.55 -42.92
C ILE A 92 16.27 6.53 -41.79
N VAL A 93 15.27 7.22 -41.25
CA VAL A 93 15.41 8.11 -40.09
C VAL A 93 16.12 7.43 -38.92
N LYS A 94 17.03 8.16 -38.27
CA LYS A 94 17.65 7.71 -37.03
C LYS A 94 16.61 7.57 -35.93
N ARG A 95 16.71 6.50 -35.16
CA ARG A 95 15.81 6.18 -34.04
C ARG A 95 16.60 5.94 -32.79
N GLY A 96 16.01 6.28 -31.65
CA GLY A 96 16.58 6.06 -30.32
C GLY A 96 15.47 5.78 -29.32
N VAL A 97 15.82 5.08 -28.24
CA VAL A 97 14.92 4.95 -27.10
C VAL A 97 14.88 6.30 -26.39
N LYS A 98 13.70 6.89 -26.28
CA LYS A 98 13.46 8.14 -25.56
C LYS A 98 13.28 7.87 -24.07
N GLU A 99 12.65 6.75 -23.74
CA GLU A 99 12.28 6.42 -22.37
C GLU A 99 12.16 4.90 -22.20
N LEU A 100 12.56 4.41 -21.03
CA LEU A 100 12.29 3.06 -20.56
C LEU A 100 11.32 3.14 -19.37
N ILE A 101 10.09 2.67 -19.56
CA ILE A 101 9.09 2.60 -18.50
C ILE A 101 9.10 1.20 -17.90
N THR A 102 9.14 1.12 -16.57
CA THR A 102 9.11 -0.14 -15.82
C THR A 102 8.03 -0.08 -14.73
N PRO A 103 7.64 -1.20 -14.13
CA PRO A 103 6.66 -1.19 -13.03
C PRO A 103 7.04 -0.24 -11.89
N GLY A 104 8.31 -0.19 -11.48
CA GLY A 104 8.78 0.71 -10.41
C GLY A 104 9.20 2.10 -10.87
N VAL A 105 9.36 2.32 -12.18
CA VAL A 105 9.84 3.57 -12.75
C VAL A 105 8.79 4.11 -13.72
N SER A 106 7.81 4.82 -13.16
CA SER A 106 6.76 5.46 -13.93
C SER A 106 6.38 6.82 -13.34
N ALA A 107 6.24 7.82 -14.20
CA ALA A 107 5.77 9.16 -13.84
C ALA A 107 4.42 9.50 -14.50
N ASN A 108 3.73 8.49 -15.06
CA ASN A 108 2.46 8.68 -15.76
C ASN A 108 1.28 8.46 -14.80
N ASP A 109 0.39 9.43 -14.66
CA ASP A 109 -0.76 9.30 -13.74
C ASP A 109 -1.68 8.12 -14.09
N LYS A 110 -1.67 7.67 -15.35
CA LYS A 110 -2.51 6.55 -15.80
C LYS A 110 -1.96 5.18 -15.46
N THR A 111 -0.67 5.04 -15.11
CA THR A 111 -0.09 3.79 -14.60
C THR A 111 -0.22 3.70 -13.10
N LEU A 112 -0.01 4.83 -12.42
CA LEU A 112 0.06 4.94 -10.98
C LEU A 112 -1.33 4.90 -10.35
N ASP A 113 -1.45 4.25 -9.19
CA ASP A 113 -2.54 4.56 -8.27
C ASP A 113 -2.21 5.89 -7.57
N SER A 114 -3.22 6.76 -7.47
CA SER A 114 -3.08 8.08 -6.83
C SER A 114 -2.88 7.97 -5.31
N ARG A 115 -3.49 6.98 -4.66
CA ARG A 115 -3.53 6.86 -3.19
C ARG A 115 -2.38 6.03 -2.61
N SER A 116 -1.54 5.45 -3.45
CA SER A 116 -0.38 4.65 -3.03
C SER A 116 0.91 5.09 -3.70
N ASN A 117 2.04 4.82 -3.03
CA ASN A 117 3.37 5.03 -3.57
C ASN A 117 3.75 3.92 -4.55
N ASN A 118 4.54 4.28 -5.57
CA ASN A 118 5.06 3.33 -6.56
C ASN A 118 6.55 3.13 -6.37
N TYR A 119 6.91 2.41 -5.31
CA TYR A 119 8.31 2.26 -4.91
C TYR A 119 9.08 1.34 -5.87
N LEU A 120 10.24 1.84 -6.31
CA LEU A 120 11.38 1.08 -6.78
C LEU A 120 12.30 0.78 -5.58
N ALA A 121 12.65 -0.48 -5.36
CA ALA A 121 13.58 -0.88 -4.33
C ALA A 121 14.92 -1.33 -4.92
N SER A 122 15.98 -1.28 -4.10
CA SER A 122 17.22 -2.01 -4.34
C SER A 122 17.76 -2.57 -3.04
N ILE A 123 18.43 -3.71 -3.13
CA ILE A 123 18.98 -4.43 -1.98
C ILE A 123 20.44 -4.84 -2.23
N PHE A 124 21.25 -4.69 -1.19
CA PHE A 124 22.63 -5.12 -1.16
C PHE A 124 22.91 -5.85 0.16
N GLU A 125 23.52 -7.03 0.09
CA GLU A 125 23.90 -7.80 1.27
C GLU A 125 25.43 -7.91 1.35
N SER A 126 25.98 -7.44 2.46
CA SER A 126 27.38 -7.67 2.84
C SER A 126 27.51 -8.92 3.71
N LYS A 127 28.70 -9.15 4.28
CA LYS A 127 28.90 -10.27 5.22
C LYS A 127 28.24 -10.04 6.58
N THR A 128 27.97 -8.79 6.93
CA THR A 128 27.56 -8.40 8.29
C THR A 128 26.15 -7.83 8.36
N SER A 129 25.66 -7.21 7.28
CA SER A 129 24.34 -6.58 7.24
C SER A 129 23.75 -6.57 5.83
N ILE A 130 22.47 -6.20 5.76
CA ILE A 130 21.75 -5.96 4.52
C ILE A 130 21.35 -4.48 4.49
N GLY A 131 21.65 -3.82 3.38
CA GLY A 131 21.18 -2.48 3.05
C GLY A 131 20.05 -2.54 2.03
N VAL A 132 19.07 -1.66 2.19
CA VAL A 132 17.96 -1.50 1.26
C VAL A 132 17.71 -0.02 1.01
N ALA A 133 17.27 0.30 -0.19
CA ALA A 133 16.85 1.63 -0.59
C ALA A 133 15.50 1.55 -1.30
N PHE A 134 14.66 2.56 -1.13
CA PHE A 134 13.34 2.70 -1.76
C PHE A 134 13.20 4.10 -2.34
N THR A 135 12.76 4.23 -3.58
CA THR A 135 12.44 5.53 -4.18
C THR A 135 11.11 5.50 -4.90
N ASP A 136 10.38 6.60 -4.84
CA ASP A 136 9.20 6.83 -5.68
C ASP A 136 9.52 7.96 -6.66
N LEU A 137 9.68 7.61 -7.93
CA LEU A 137 9.99 8.57 -8.99
C LEU A 137 8.92 9.66 -9.11
N SER A 138 7.66 9.35 -8.80
CA SER A 138 6.53 10.27 -8.97
C SER A 138 6.47 11.36 -7.89
N THR A 139 7.10 11.16 -6.74
CA THR A 139 7.08 12.12 -5.62
C THR A 139 8.48 12.67 -5.28
N GLY A 140 9.54 11.98 -5.71
CA GLY A 140 10.92 12.28 -5.34
C GLY A 140 11.32 11.77 -3.96
N GLU A 141 10.49 10.93 -3.33
CA GLU A 141 10.82 10.30 -2.05
C GLU A 141 11.98 9.30 -2.22
N PHE A 142 12.93 9.33 -1.28
CA PHE A 142 14.06 8.43 -1.26
C PHE A 142 14.41 8.04 0.17
N LEU A 143 14.23 6.76 0.49
CA LEU A 143 14.39 6.18 1.80
C LEU A 143 15.48 5.10 1.78
N VAL A 144 16.21 4.94 2.88
CA VAL A 144 17.23 3.90 3.07
C VAL A 144 17.12 3.26 4.44
N ALA A 145 17.49 1.99 4.53
CA ALA A 145 17.64 1.28 5.80
C ALA A 145 18.81 0.30 5.73
N GLN A 146 19.42 0.01 6.89
CA GLN A 146 20.45 -1.01 7.01
C GLN A 146 20.25 -1.77 8.31
N GLY A 147 20.38 -3.09 8.27
CA GLY A 147 20.27 -3.93 9.46
C GLY A 147 20.41 -5.42 9.16
N ASN A 148 19.83 -6.24 10.03
CA ASN A 148 19.82 -7.69 9.86
C ASN A 148 18.77 -8.14 8.82
N GLN A 149 18.81 -9.42 8.44
CA GLN A 149 17.88 -9.98 7.47
C GLN A 149 16.41 -9.81 7.87
N ILE A 150 16.07 -10.03 9.14
CA ILE A 150 14.70 -9.96 9.66
C ILE A 150 14.11 -8.55 9.49
N TYR A 151 14.91 -7.52 9.78
CA TYR A 151 14.51 -6.12 9.60
C TYR A 151 14.27 -5.75 8.15
N ILE A 152 15.19 -6.11 7.25
CA ILE A 152 15.03 -5.77 5.84
C ILE A 152 13.88 -6.55 5.21
N GLU A 153 13.68 -7.81 5.59
CA GLU A 153 12.53 -8.61 5.17
C GLU A 153 11.21 -7.98 5.61
N LYS A 154 11.11 -7.53 6.87
CA LYS A 154 9.94 -6.80 7.38
C LYS A 154 9.66 -5.55 6.55
N LEU A 155 10.67 -4.74 6.23
CA LEU A 155 10.50 -3.53 5.44
C LEU A 155 10.01 -3.83 4.01
N ILE A 156 10.66 -4.77 3.30
CA ILE A 156 10.29 -5.11 1.92
C ILE A 156 8.87 -5.68 1.85
N LYS A 157 8.50 -6.57 2.78
CA LYS A 157 7.15 -7.15 2.83
C LYS A 157 6.07 -6.15 3.24
N SER A 158 6.41 -5.15 4.05
CA SER A 158 5.45 -4.11 4.47
C SER A 158 5.26 -3.02 3.42
N ILE A 159 6.36 -2.59 2.78
CA ILE A 159 6.34 -1.53 1.76
C ILE A 159 5.78 -2.08 0.45
N GLN A 160 6.07 -3.34 0.11
CA GLN A 160 5.69 -4.02 -1.14
C GLN A 160 6.13 -3.22 -2.38
N PRO A 161 7.45 -3.07 -2.62
CA PRO A 161 7.93 -2.36 -3.79
C PRO A 161 7.47 -3.04 -5.08
N THR A 162 7.03 -2.22 -6.04
CA THR A 162 6.52 -2.67 -7.34
C THR A 162 7.60 -3.26 -8.24
N GLU A 163 8.87 -2.90 -8.00
CA GLU A 163 10.04 -3.46 -8.67
C GLU A 163 11.24 -3.42 -7.72
N THR A 164 12.03 -4.50 -7.69
CA THR A 164 13.24 -4.60 -6.86
C THR A 164 14.47 -4.90 -7.71
N ILE A 165 15.44 -3.97 -7.69
CA ILE A 165 16.73 -4.10 -8.37
C ILE A 165 17.68 -4.90 -7.49
N ILE A 166 18.25 -5.94 -8.07
CA ILE A 166 19.19 -6.83 -7.38
C ILE A 166 20.44 -7.07 -8.21
N SER A 167 21.54 -7.47 -7.57
CA SER A 167 22.70 -7.99 -8.30
C SER A 167 22.36 -9.32 -8.96
N LYS A 168 22.84 -9.56 -10.19
CA LYS A 168 22.70 -10.84 -10.91
C LYS A 168 23.10 -12.06 -10.06
N ASN A 169 24.15 -11.91 -9.24
CA ASN A 169 24.64 -12.98 -8.38
C ASN A 169 23.75 -13.22 -7.14
N TYR A 170 22.90 -12.24 -6.79
CA TYR A 170 22.05 -12.29 -5.61
C TYR A 170 20.69 -12.94 -5.85
N ARG A 171 20.27 -13.09 -7.11
CA ARG A 171 18.92 -13.54 -7.49
C ARG A 171 18.42 -14.80 -6.77
N LYS A 172 19.24 -15.86 -6.74
CA LYS A 172 18.84 -17.12 -6.08
C LYS A 172 18.66 -16.95 -4.56
N LYS A 173 19.54 -16.16 -3.94
CA LYS A 173 19.50 -15.90 -2.50
C LYS A 173 18.33 -14.99 -2.15
N PHE A 174 18.05 -13.97 -2.98
CA PHE A 174 16.87 -13.13 -2.85
C PHE A 174 15.59 -13.97 -2.83
N SER A 175 15.36 -14.81 -3.85
CA SER A 175 14.19 -15.69 -3.91
C SER A 175 14.06 -16.58 -2.66
N SER A 176 15.17 -17.09 -2.12
CA SER A 176 15.13 -17.93 -0.92
C SER A 176 14.80 -17.18 0.38
N ILE A 177 15.06 -15.88 0.45
CA ILE A 177 14.84 -15.07 1.67
C ILE A 177 13.47 -14.38 1.59
N PHE A 178 13.17 -13.73 0.47
CA PHE A 178 12.00 -12.85 0.33
C PHE A 178 10.82 -13.52 -0.41
N GLY A 179 11.05 -14.65 -1.08
CA GLY A 179 10.06 -15.33 -1.93
C GLY A 179 10.11 -14.86 -3.39
N ASP A 180 9.30 -15.51 -4.23
CA ASP A 180 9.23 -15.27 -5.68
C ASP A 180 8.12 -14.29 -6.11
N ASP A 181 7.34 -13.77 -5.15
CA ASP A 181 6.20 -12.88 -5.41
C ASP A 181 6.63 -11.45 -5.81
N PHE A 182 7.87 -11.06 -5.51
CA PHE A 182 8.40 -9.76 -5.86
C PHE A 182 8.93 -9.71 -7.30
N TYR A 183 8.53 -8.68 -8.04
CA TYR A 183 9.10 -8.41 -9.36
C TYR A 183 10.57 -7.95 -9.21
N THR A 184 11.51 -8.82 -9.58
CA THR A 184 12.95 -8.53 -9.46
C THR A 184 13.61 -8.29 -10.81
N TYR A 185 14.50 -7.30 -10.87
CA TYR A 185 15.32 -7.01 -12.05
C TYR A 185 16.82 -7.12 -11.73
N PRO A 186 17.52 -8.12 -12.27
CA PRO A 186 18.94 -8.34 -11.99
C PRO A 186 19.85 -7.47 -12.87
N ILE A 187 20.70 -6.63 -12.26
CA ILE A 187 21.71 -5.81 -12.93
C ILE A 187 23.13 -6.29 -12.64
N ASP A 188 24.12 -5.77 -13.37
CA ASP A 188 25.51 -6.21 -13.22
C ASP A 188 26.08 -5.90 -11.83
N PRO A 189 26.91 -6.78 -11.25
CA PRO A 189 27.40 -6.61 -9.87
C PRO A 189 28.22 -5.34 -9.64
N TRP A 190 28.91 -4.81 -10.66
CA TRP A 190 29.76 -3.62 -10.52
C TRP A 190 28.96 -2.35 -10.18
N PHE A 191 27.65 -2.32 -10.46
CA PHE A 191 26.77 -1.23 -10.02
C PHE A 191 26.57 -1.17 -8.51
N PHE A 192 26.88 -2.26 -7.81
CA PHE A 192 26.86 -2.37 -6.35
C PHE A 192 28.26 -2.25 -5.75
N GLU A 193 29.24 -1.75 -6.50
CA GLU A 193 30.55 -1.40 -5.94
C GLU A 193 30.45 -0.09 -5.15
N GLU A 194 31.12 -0.06 -4.00
CA GLU A 194 31.02 1.02 -3.02
C GLU A 194 31.47 2.38 -3.58
N GLU A 195 32.64 2.44 -4.21
CA GLU A 195 33.20 3.67 -4.79
C GLU A 195 32.26 4.24 -5.85
N TYR A 196 31.78 3.39 -6.76
CA TYR A 196 30.85 3.79 -7.82
C TYR A 196 29.52 4.32 -7.26
N SER A 197 28.93 3.59 -6.29
CA SER A 197 27.66 3.96 -5.67
C SER A 197 27.74 5.29 -4.93
N LYS A 198 28.82 5.51 -4.18
CA LYS A 198 29.11 6.77 -3.48
C LYS A 198 29.26 7.92 -4.48
N GLU A 199 30.02 7.71 -5.56
CA GLU A 199 30.18 8.72 -6.62
C GLU A 199 28.84 9.11 -7.26
N GLN A 200 27.97 8.14 -7.56
CA GLN A 200 26.64 8.43 -8.12
C GLN A 200 25.81 9.30 -7.17
N LEU A 201 25.80 9.01 -5.88
CA LEU A 201 25.05 9.79 -4.89
C LEU A 201 25.64 11.19 -4.67
N PHE A 202 26.98 11.31 -4.61
CA PHE A 202 27.65 12.62 -4.51
C PHE A 202 27.35 13.50 -5.72
N LYS A 203 27.39 12.93 -6.92
CA LYS A 203 27.05 13.62 -8.15
C LYS A 203 25.57 14.03 -8.18
N HIS A 204 24.66 13.13 -7.80
CA HIS A 204 23.22 13.37 -7.79
C HIS A 204 22.82 14.48 -6.81
N PHE A 205 23.24 14.38 -5.54
CA PHE A 205 22.92 15.38 -4.53
C PHE A 205 23.78 16.65 -4.60
N ASN A 206 24.80 16.66 -5.48
CA ASN A 206 25.79 17.72 -5.57
C ASN A 206 26.45 18.02 -4.20
N THR A 207 26.93 16.98 -3.53
CA THR A 207 27.54 17.04 -2.19
C THR A 207 28.85 16.25 -2.15
N GLU A 208 29.83 16.73 -1.37
CA GLU A 208 31.08 16.01 -1.13
C GLU A 208 30.98 14.93 -0.03
N THR A 209 29.89 14.93 0.75
CA THR A 209 29.70 14.00 1.87
C THR A 209 28.23 13.73 2.15
N LEU A 210 27.92 12.51 2.58
CA LEU A 210 26.57 12.11 3.02
C LEU A 210 26.32 12.36 4.51
N LYS A 211 27.25 13.00 5.24
CA LYS A 211 27.09 13.33 6.66
C LYS A 211 25.87 14.21 6.92
N GLY A 212 25.58 15.15 6.01
CA GLY A 212 24.41 16.04 6.12
C GLY A 212 23.05 15.31 6.03
N PHE A 213 23.02 14.12 5.43
CA PHE A 213 21.84 13.26 5.37
C PHE A 213 21.76 12.26 6.53
N GLY A 214 22.79 12.19 7.39
CA GLY A 214 22.83 11.27 8.53
C GLY A 214 23.07 9.80 8.18
N ILE A 215 23.47 9.48 6.94
CA ILE A 215 23.63 8.09 6.45
C ILE A 215 25.08 7.67 6.20
N SER A 216 26.06 8.53 6.53
CA SER A 216 27.48 8.29 6.18
C SER A 216 28.10 7.03 6.78
N HIS A 217 27.45 6.40 7.76
CA HIS A 217 27.86 5.17 8.43
C HIS A 217 27.09 3.93 7.94
N MET A 218 26.18 4.10 6.97
CA MET A 218 25.29 3.05 6.47
C MET A 218 25.74 2.57 5.08
N ASP A 219 26.97 2.04 4.98
CA ASP A 219 27.62 1.71 3.72
C ASP A 219 26.79 0.77 2.81
N ASP A 220 26.15 -0.27 3.38
CA ASP A 220 25.36 -1.22 2.59
C ASP A 220 24.11 -0.54 1.98
N SER A 221 23.50 0.39 2.71
CA SER A 221 22.35 1.14 2.21
C SER A 221 22.73 2.21 1.18
N ILE A 222 23.92 2.80 1.32
CA ILE A 222 24.50 3.72 0.34
C ILE A 222 24.73 2.99 -0.98
N ILE A 223 25.24 1.75 -0.93
CA ILE A 223 25.42 0.90 -2.11
C ILE A 223 24.08 0.63 -2.80
N ALA A 224 23.07 0.20 -2.06
CA ALA A 224 21.72 -0.02 -2.59
C ALA A 224 21.12 1.25 -3.21
N ALA A 225 21.29 2.41 -2.57
CA ALA A 225 20.82 3.70 -3.07
C ALA A 225 21.56 4.14 -4.36
N GLY A 226 22.87 3.94 -4.43
CA GLY A 226 23.66 4.23 -5.64
C GLY A 226 23.20 3.40 -6.84
N ALA A 227 22.87 2.13 -6.63
CA ALA A 227 22.31 1.26 -7.66
C ALA A 227 20.96 1.77 -8.20
N ILE A 228 20.09 2.34 -7.35
CA ILE A 228 18.84 2.99 -7.77
C ILE A 228 19.12 4.19 -8.67
N ILE A 229 19.99 5.12 -8.25
CA ILE A 229 20.32 6.31 -9.04
C ILE A 229 20.89 5.91 -10.39
N HIS A 230 21.77 4.91 -10.41
CA HIS A 230 22.29 4.36 -11.65
C HIS A 230 21.16 3.84 -12.57
N TYR A 231 20.23 3.05 -12.02
CA TYR A 231 19.13 2.47 -12.77
C TYR A 231 18.17 3.52 -13.35
N LEU A 232 17.85 4.57 -12.58
CA LEU A 232 17.04 5.69 -13.04
C LEU A 232 17.72 6.42 -14.21
N ASN A 233 19.02 6.68 -14.09
CA ASN A 233 19.83 7.31 -15.15
C ASN A 233 19.87 6.45 -16.43
N GLN A 234 20.01 5.12 -16.31
CA GLN A 234 19.96 4.20 -17.46
C GLN A 234 18.58 4.16 -18.14
N SER A 235 17.52 4.43 -17.40
CA SER A 235 16.14 4.41 -17.89
C SER A 235 15.78 5.69 -18.68
N HIS A 236 16.77 6.54 -18.98
CA HIS A 236 16.66 7.87 -19.62
C HIS A 236 15.84 8.88 -18.81
N HIS A 237 15.79 8.71 -17.49
CA HIS A 237 15.34 9.76 -16.57
C HIS A 237 16.57 10.54 -16.09
N VAL A 238 16.87 11.66 -16.75
CA VAL A 238 18.08 12.47 -16.53
C VAL A 238 17.84 13.69 -15.64
N ASP A 239 16.62 14.25 -15.67
CA ASP A 239 16.23 15.41 -14.87
C ASP A 239 15.55 14.94 -13.56
N LEU A 240 16.36 14.59 -12.56
CA LEU A 240 15.92 13.98 -11.29
C LEU A 240 16.04 14.94 -10.09
N GLU A 241 16.05 16.26 -10.31
CA GLU A 241 16.31 17.25 -9.25
C GLU A 241 15.28 17.23 -8.11
N HIS A 242 14.08 16.68 -8.34
CA HIS A 242 13.07 16.48 -7.30
C HIS A 242 13.44 15.39 -6.30
N ILE A 243 14.35 14.46 -6.63
CA ILE A 243 14.97 13.56 -5.66
C ILE A 243 16.05 14.34 -4.91
N SER A 244 15.61 15.26 -4.06
CA SER A 244 16.45 16.31 -3.47
C SER A 244 17.04 15.94 -2.10
N SER A 245 16.62 14.82 -1.51
CA SER A 245 17.10 14.34 -0.21
C SER A 245 16.92 12.84 -0.10
N ILE A 246 17.76 12.21 0.71
CA ILE A 246 17.64 10.82 1.13
C ILE A 246 17.44 10.76 2.65
N LYS A 247 16.54 9.91 3.13
CA LYS A 247 16.22 9.76 4.57
C LYS A 247 16.41 8.33 5.01
N ARG A 248 16.83 8.13 6.26
CA ARG A 248 16.90 6.80 6.87
C ARG A 248 15.57 6.39 7.49
N ILE A 249 15.26 5.10 7.43
CA ILE A 249 14.21 4.46 8.23
C ILE A 249 14.91 3.84 9.43
N ASP A 250 14.78 4.48 10.59
CA ASP A 250 15.37 4.02 11.84
C ASP A 250 14.47 2.98 12.51
N GLU A 251 15.02 1.80 12.78
CA GLU A 251 14.29 0.70 13.45
C GLU A 251 13.75 1.11 14.83
N GLN A 252 14.44 2.04 15.51
CA GLN A 252 14.14 2.46 16.88
C GLN A 252 13.16 3.64 16.97
N GLU A 253 12.74 4.23 15.85
CA GLU A 253 11.79 5.36 15.85
C GLU A 253 10.33 4.91 15.76
N PHE A 254 10.10 3.69 15.30
CA PHE A 254 8.76 3.19 14.96
C PHE A 254 8.43 1.86 15.63
N VAL A 255 7.14 1.63 15.85
CA VAL A 255 6.64 0.34 16.35
C VAL A 255 7.00 -0.76 15.36
N TRP A 256 7.55 -1.84 15.88
CA TRP A 256 7.76 -3.05 15.12
C TRP A 256 6.45 -3.79 14.90
N ILE A 257 6.05 -3.90 13.64
CA ILE A 257 4.92 -4.69 13.19
C ILE A 257 5.42 -5.54 12.02
N ASP A 258 5.38 -6.86 12.15
CA ASP A 258 5.77 -7.76 11.07
C ASP A 258 4.67 -7.88 10.00
N SER A 259 5.02 -8.44 8.84
CA SER A 259 4.07 -8.59 7.73
C SER A 259 2.87 -9.45 8.08
N PHE A 260 3.09 -10.50 8.89
CA PHE A 260 2.01 -11.35 9.39
C PHE A 260 1.04 -10.56 10.26
N THR A 261 1.53 -9.67 11.11
CA THR A 261 0.68 -8.82 11.95
C THR A 261 -0.07 -7.78 11.13
N LEU A 262 0.57 -7.13 10.16
CA LEU A 262 -0.11 -6.23 9.23
C LEU A 262 -1.29 -6.91 8.53
N GLN A 263 -1.07 -8.15 8.08
CA GLN A 263 -2.06 -8.96 7.39
C GLN A 263 -3.18 -9.48 8.32
N ASN A 264 -2.83 -10.02 9.49
CA ASN A 264 -3.80 -10.56 10.46
C ASN A 264 -4.71 -9.48 11.05
N LEU A 265 -4.17 -8.27 11.23
CA LEU A 265 -4.92 -7.10 11.68
C LEU A 265 -5.61 -6.36 10.53
N GLU A 266 -5.38 -6.75 9.27
CA GLU A 266 -5.98 -6.15 8.07
C GLU A 266 -5.77 -4.63 8.05
N ILE A 267 -4.54 -4.18 8.32
CA ILE A 267 -4.24 -2.75 8.54
C ILE A 267 -4.32 -1.97 7.24
N ILE A 268 -3.65 -2.45 6.19
CA ILE A 268 -3.59 -1.77 4.89
C ILE A 268 -4.58 -2.39 3.92
N GLU A 269 -4.61 -3.71 3.85
CA GLU A 269 -5.46 -4.49 2.94
C GLU A 269 -6.21 -5.57 3.71
N SER A 270 -7.37 -5.96 3.18
CA SER A 270 -8.20 -7.05 3.70
C SER A 270 -7.74 -8.39 3.11
N ASN A 271 -7.83 -9.47 3.89
CA ASN A 271 -7.56 -10.82 3.39
C ASN A 271 -8.69 -11.36 2.49
N HIS A 272 -9.87 -10.75 2.55
CA HIS A 272 -11.00 -11.10 1.72
C HIS A 272 -11.27 -10.02 0.66
N PRO A 273 -11.61 -10.41 -0.59
CA PRO A 273 -11.88 -9.47 -1.69
C PRO A 273 -13.00 -8.45 -1.41
N ASN A 274 -13.94 -8.79 -0.51
CA ASN A 274 -15.05 -7.93 -0.11
C ASN A 274 -14.91 -7.41 1.34
N GLY A 275 -13.77 -7.63 1.98
CA GLY A 275 -13.50 -7.08 3.31
C GLY A 275 -12.98 -5.65 3.21
N ILE A 276 -12.94 -4.97 4.36
CA ILE A 276 -12.53 -3.56 4.48
C ILE A 276 -11.36 -3.54 5.45
N SER A 277 -10.27 -2.86 5.11
CA SER A 277 -9.10 -2.71 5.98
C SER A 277 -9.27 -1.57 6.99
N LEU A 278 -8.36 -1.47 7.96
CA LEU A 278 -8.30 -0.30 8.84
C LEU A 278 -8.08 0.99 8.05
N LEU A 279 -7.17 0.97 7.07
CA LEU A 279 -6.84 2.11 6.22
C LEU A 279 -8.10 2.68 5.55
N GLU A 280 -8.96 1.84 4.97
CA GLU A 280 -10.21 2.28 4.33
C GLU A 280 -11.18 2.97 5.30
N ILE A 281 -11.15 2.65 6.59
CA ILE A 281 -11.97 3.31 7.61
C ILE A 281 -11.39 4.67 7.99
N ILE A 282 -10.08 4.74 8.21
CA ILE A 282 -9.46 5.94 8.78
C ILE A 282 -9.01 6.97 7.73
N ASP A 283 -8.83 6.54 6.48
CA ASP A 283 -8.39 7.40 5.39
C ASP A 283 -9.59 8.13 4.74
N GLN A 284 -9.95 9.25 5.35
CA GLN A 284 -10.88 10.26 4.87
C GLN A 284 -10.13 11.49 4.33
N THR A 285 -8.87 11.31 3.91
CA THR A 285 -8.05 12.41 3.35
C THR A 285 -8.62 12.92 2.03
N LEU A 286 -8.44 14.21 1.79
CA LEU A 286 -8.98 14.91 0.61
C LEU A 286 -7.99 14.93 -0.56
N SER A 287 -6.70 14.82 -0.27
CA SER A 287 -5.62 14.81 -1.24
C SER A 287 -4.97 13.42 -1.39
N PRO A 288 -4.53 13.04 -2.60
CA PRO A 288 -3.81 11.77 -2.78
C PRO A 288 -2.50 11.68 -1.97
N MET A 289 -1.80 12.81 -1.78
CA MET A 289 -0.60 12.88 -0.93
C MET A 289 -0.91 12.63 0.55
N GLY A 290 -2.05 13.11 1.05
CA GLY A 290 -2.56 12.76 2.38
C GLY A 290 -2.79 11.26 2.53
N SER A 291 -3.46 10.64 1.56
CA SER A 291 -3.73 9.18 1.58
C SER A 291 -2.45 8.34 1.63
N ARG A 292 -1.45 8.68 0.81
CA ARG A 292 -0.12 8.03 0.85
C ARG A 292 0.56 8.18 2.21
N LEU A 293 0.50 9.38 2.79
CA LEU A 293 1.07 9.63 4.12
C LEU A 293 0.31 8.88 5.24
N MET A 294 -1.02 8.77 5.16
CA MET A 294 -1.84 8.00 6.11
C MET A 294 -1.45 6.51 6.09
N ARG A 295 -1.29 5.94 4.89
CA ARG A 295 -0.75 4.58 4.72
C ARG A 295 0.59 4.43 5.42
N ASN A 296 1.51 5.39 5.23
CA ASN A 296 2.81 5.37 5.88
C ASN A 296 2.72 5.50 7.41
N TRP A 297 1.81 6.31 7.96
CA TRP A 297 1.61 6.39 9.41
C TRP A 297 1.17 5.06 10.02
N LEU A 298 0.30 4.31 9.33
CA LEU A 298 -0.12 2.98 9.77
C LEU A 298 1.00 1.94 9.73
N LEU A 299 1.89 2.01 8.73
CA LEU A 299 3.05 1.12 8.62
C LEU A 299 4.15 1.45 9.64
N PHE A 300 4.25 2.73 10.02
CA PHE A 300 5.29 3.25 10.91
C PHE A 300 4.69 4.06 12.08
N PRO A 301 3.96 3.43 13.03
CA PRO A 301 3.47 4.13 14.22
C PRO A 301 4.66 4.59 15.09
N LEU A 302 4.50 5.71 15.79
CA LEU A 302 5.60 6.40 16.47
C LEU A 302 5.95 5.77 17.82
N LEU A 303 7.22 5.90 18.23
CA LEU A 303 7.69 5.63 19.60
C LEU A 303 7.95 6.91 20.43
N ASP A 304 7.89 8.09 19.82
CA ASP A 304 8.08 9.37 20.51
C ASP A 304 6.75 9.92 21.04
N VAL A 305 6.59 9.92 22.37
CA VAL A 305 5.41 10.44 23.07
C VAL A 305 5.09 11.89 22.68
N ASN A 306 6.11 12.74 22.52
CA ASN A 306 5.89 14.17 22.22
C ASN A 306 5.33 14.36 20.81
N GLN A 307 5.80 13.57 19.85
CA GLN A 307 5.27 13.61 18.47
C GLN A 307 3.83 13.11 18.43
N ILE A 308 3.52 12.04 19.17
CA ILE A 308 2.15 11.50 19.29
C ILE A 308 1.21 12.55 19.89
N ILE A 309 1.59 13.17 21.02
CA ILE A 309 0.80 14.22 21.68
C ILE A 309 0.63 15.43 20.75
N SER A 310 1.69 15.86 20.04
CA SER A 310 1.60 16.97 19.10
C SER A 310 0.55 16.74 18.01
N ARG A 311 0.42 15.50 17.50
CA ARG A 311 -0.64 15.13 16.55
C ARG A 311 -2.03 15.16 17.21
N GLN A 312 -2.16 14.58 18.40
CA GLN A 312 -3.43 14.57 19.13
C GLN A 312 -3.93 15.98 19.49
N ASP A 313 -3.03 16.90 19.80
CA ASP A 313 -3.35 18.29 20.09
C ASP A 313 -3.81 19.05 18.84
N ALA A 314 -3.19 18.79 17.69
CA ALA A 314 -3.67 19.34 16.41
C ALA A 314 -5.06 18.80 16.05
N ILE A 315 -5.29 17.49 16.22
CA ILE A 315 -6.62 16.87 16.04
C ILE A 315 -7.64 17.50 16.99
N GLY A 316 -7.28 17.69 18.26
CA GLY A 316 -8.15 18.32 19.26
C GLY A 316 -8.54 19.74 18.89
N TYR A 317 -7.62 20.52 18.33
CA TYR A 317 -7.92 21.86 17.82
C TYR A 317 -8.88 21.80 16.63
N ILE A 318 -8.60 20.96 15.62
CA ILE A 318 -9.44 20.81 14.42
C ILE A 318 -10.87 20.41 14.80
N LEU A 319 -11.04 19.52 15.78
CA LEU A 319 -12.34 19.11 16.31
C LEU A 319 -13.10 20.23 17.02
N SER A 320 -12.39 21.22 17.57
CA SER A 320 -12.99 22.30 18.35
C SER A 320 -13.40 23.53 17.52
N ASP A 321 -12.90 23.63 16.28
CA ASP A 321 -13.07 24.79 15.41
C ASP A 321 -13.58 24.36 14.01
N ASP A 322 -14.90 24.27 13.88
CA ASP A 322 -15.59 23.88 12.65
C ASP A 322 -15.30 24.83 11.47
N ASP A 323 -15.08 26.12 11.73
CA ASP A 323 -14.72 27.10 10.70
C ASP A 323 -13.33 26.82 10.14
N PHE A 324 -12.36 26.56 11.03
CA PHE A 324 -11.02 26.14 10.62
C PHE A 324 -11.05 24.83 9.82
N SER A 325 -11.74 23.79 10.30
CA SER A 325 -11.84 22.51 9.58
C SER A 325 -12.49 22.68 8.21
N SER A 326 -13.60 23.43 8.12
CA SER A 326 -14.29 23.67 6.84
C SER A 326 -13.42 24.44 5.84
N ASN A 327 -12.67 25.44 6.32
CA ASN A 327 -11.71 26.18 5.50
C ASN A 327 -10.58 25.27 5.02
N LEU A 328 -10.00 24.47 5.91
CA LEU A 328 -8.95 23.51 5.59
C LEU A 328 -9.42 22.52 4.51
N ASN A 329 -10.64 21.98 4.65
CA ASN A 329 -11.24 21.07 3.66
C ASN A 329 -11.35 21.73 2.28
N ALA A 330 -11.86 22.95 2.22
CA ALA A 330 -12.06 23.68 0.98
C ALA A 330 -10.74 23.99 0.27
N GLU A 331 -9.69 24.37 1.02
CA GLU A 331 -8.38 24.70 0.46
C GLU A 331 -7.59 23.44 0.06
N ILE A 332 -7.55 22.37 0.88
CA ILE A 332 -6.87 21.11 0.53
C ILE A 332 -7.47 20.48 -0.73
N THR A 333 -8.80 20.51 -0.87
CA THR A 333 -9.48 19.97 -2.07
C THR A 333 -9.00 20.67 -3.35
N LYS A 334 -8.72 21.98 -3.29
CA LYS A 334 -8.20 22.75 -4.44
C LYS A 334 -6.74 22.46 -4.75
N ILE A 335 -5.95 22.05 -3.75
CA ILE A 335 -4.52 21.75 -3.90
C ILE A 335 -4.31 20.48 -4.73
N GLY A 336 -5.07 19.42 -4.47
CA GLY A 336 -4.93 18.14 -5.18
C GLY A 336 -3.59 17.44 -4.90
N ASP A 337 -3.02 16.76 -5.90
CA ASP A 337 -1.75 16.01 -5.77
C ASP A 337 -0.53 16.88 -6.10
N LEU A 338 -0.21 17.81 -5.19
CA LEU A 338 0.89 18.75 -5.37
C LEU A 338 2.25 18.05 -5.49
N GLU A 339 2.48 16.95 -4.76
CA GLU A 339 3.73 16.18 -4.80
C GLU A 339 4.03 15.65 -6.21
N ARG A 340 3.04 15.08 -6.89
CA ARG A 340 3.22 14.58 -8.26
C ARG A 340 3.30 15.69 -9.29
N ILE A 341 2.49 16.74 -9.15
CA ILE A 341 2.52 17.91 -10.06
C ILE A 341 3.91 18.55 -10.04
N ILE A 342 4.50 18.81 -8.86
CA ILE A 342 5.82 19.44 -8.79
C ILE A 342 6.93 18.53 -9.32
N SER A 343 6.82 17.22 -9.11
CA SER A 343 7.79 16.24 -9.65
C SER A 343 7.80 16.23 -11.18
N LYS A 344 6.67 16.51 -11.83
CA LYS A 344 6.62 16.67 -13.30
C LYS A 344 7.35 17.92 -13.80
N VAL A 345 7.51 18.96 -12.98
CA VAL A 345 8.34 20.13 -13.32
C VAL A 345 9.80 19.70 -13.45
N ALA A 346 10.32 18.99 -12.45
CA ALA A 346 11.70 18.49 -12.47
C ALA A 346 11.92 17.52 -13.64
N LEU A 347 10.99 16.59 -13.87
CA LEU A 347 11.03 15.64 -14.99
C LEU A 347 10.76 16.28 -16.36
N LYS A 348 10.52 17.60 -16.44
CA LYS A 348 10.17 18.36 -17.66
C LYS A 348 8.98 17.78 -18.44
N ARG A 349 7.98 17.31 -17.69
CA ARG A 349 6.77 16.62 -18.19
C ARG A 349 5.47 17.33 -17.84
N ILE A 350 5.54 18.39 -17.06
CA ILE A 350 4.35 19.17 -16.70
C ILE A 350 3.73 19.81 -17.94
N ASN A 351 2.41 19.84 -18.01
CA ASN A 351 1.70 20.51 -19.08
C ASN A 351 1.23 21.93 -18.69
N PRO A 352 0.89 22.81 -19.66
CA PRO A 352 0.49 24.19 -19.37
C PRO A 352 -0.69 24.33 -18.42
N ARG A 353 -1.68 23.43 -18.52
CA ARG A 353 -2.85 23.44 -17.63
C ARG A 353 -2.49 23.05 -16.19
N GLU A 354 -1.55 22.13 -16.02
CA GLU A 354 -1.02 21.76 -14.70
C GLU A 354 -0.23 22.90 -14.05
N LEU A 355 0.41 23.80 -14.82
CA LEU A 355 1.02 25.01 -14.27
C LEU A 355 -0.02 25.94 -13.63
N LEU A 356 -1.18 26.11 -14.26
CA LEU A 356 -2.29 26.88 -13.68
C LEU A 356 -2.82 26.21 -12.41
N GLN A 357 -2.92 24.87 -12.41
CA GLN A 357 -3.29 24.10 -11.21
C GLN A 357 -2.25 24.29 -10.09
N LEU A 358 -0.96 24.28 -10.41
CA LEU A 358 0.12 24.56 -9.47
C LEU A 358 -0.01 25.97 -8.87
N SER A 359 -0.22 27.01 -9.67
CA SER A 359 -0.47 28.37 -9.17
C SER A 359 -1.69 28.42 -8.23
N SER A 360 -2.80 27.80 -8.61
CA SER A 360 -4.01 27.71 -7.77
C SER A 360 -3.77 26.98 -6.44
N ALA A 361 -3.00 25.88 -6.48
CA ALA A 361 -2.63 25.11 -5.29
C ALA A 361 -1.77 25.97 -4.35
N LEU A 362 -0.76 26.66 -4.86
CA LEU A 362 0.12 27.52 -4.06
C LEU A 362 -0.62 28.70 -3.41
N LYS A 363 -1.60 29.30 -4.11
CA LYS A 363 -2.51 30.31 -3.52
C LYS A 363 -3.34 29.73 -2.37
N SER A 364 -3.79 28.49 -2.51
CA SER A 364 -4.54 27.80 -1.46
C SER A 364 -3.66 27.51 -0.24
N ILE A 365 -2.38 27.17 -0.45
CA ILE A 365 -1.39 27.04 0.63
C ILE A 365 -1.18 28.37 1.37
N GLN A 366 -1.11 29.50 0.66
CA GLN A 366 -1.03 30.83 1.30
C GLN A 366 -2.24 31.11 2.20
N ASN A 367 -3.45 30.74 1.76
CA ASN A 367 -4.66 30.87 2.57
C ASN A 367 -4.58 30.04 3.86
N ILE A 368 -4.19 28.76 3.74
CA ILE A 368 -3.99 27.87 4.89
C ILE A 368 -2.94 28.46 5.85
N LYS A 369 -1.80 28.91 5.33
CA LYS A 369 -0.73 29.55 6.11
C LYS A 369 -1.25 30.75 6.92
N ASN A 370 -1.98 31.65 6.27
CA ASN A 370 -2.53 32.85 6.91
C ASN A 370 -3.55 32.49 8.01
N LYS A 371 -4.40 31.48 7.76
CA LYS A 371 -5.36 31.01 8.76
C LYS A 371 -4.63 30.37 9.95
N CYS A 372 -3.64 29.51 9.72
CA CYS A 372 -2.80 28.92 10.77
C CYS A 372 -2.08 29.99 11.62
N GLN A 373 -1.65 31.10 11.01
CA GLN A 373 -0.99 32.19 11.72
C GLN A 373 -1.92 32.93 12.69
N SER A 374 -3.20 33.05 12.34
CA SER A 374 -4.21 33.74 13.16
C SER A 374 -4.65 32.95 14.41
N ILE A 375 -4.22 31.69 14.52
CA ILE A 375 -4.64 30.76 15.56
C ILE A 375 -3.62 30.73 16.71
N ASP A 376 -4.09 30.99 17.92
CA ASP A 376 -3.28 30.91 19.15
C ASP A 376 -3.24 29.47 19.70
N HIS A 377 -2.73 28.54 18.89
CA HIS A 377 -2.54 27.14 19.29
C HIS A 377 -1.26 26.57 18.67
N LYS A 378 -0.29 26.23 19.52
CA LYS A 378 1.08 25.86 19.12
C LYS A 378 1.14 24.76 18.04
N SER A 379 0.31 23.72 18.16
CA SER A 379 0.31 22.59 17.22
C SER A 379 -0.21 22.94 15.82
N ILE A 380 -0.95 24.05 15.68
CA ILE A 380 -1.44 24.57 14.39
C ILE A 380 -0.53 25.71 13.90
N GLN A 381 -0.14 26.62 14.79
CA GLN A 381 0.71 27.76 14.47
C GLN A 381 2.08 27.34 13.90
N ARG A 382 2.59 26.15 14.26
CA ARG A 382 3.83 25.61 13.66
C ARG A 382 3.76 25.55 12.13
N TYR A 383 2.60 25.25 11.54
CA TYR A 383 2.45 25.16 10.09
C TYR A 383 2.57 26.52 9.41
N SER A 384 2.18 27.62 10.06
CA SER A 384 2.40 28.94 9.46
C SER A 384 3.88 29.32 9.38
N SER A 385 4.70 28.80 10.30
CA SER A 385 6.15 29.03 10.30
C SER A 385 6.92 28.16 9.30
N THR A 386 6.37 27.01 8.92
CA THR A 386 7.03 26.05 8.02
C THR A 386 6.59 26.17 6.56
N LEU A 387 5.32 26.53 6.31
CA LEU A 387 4.80 26.71 4.94
C LEU A 387 5.43 27.93 4.26
N ASN A 388 5.87 27.75 3.02
CA ASN A 388 6.45 28.81 2.21
C ASN A 388 5.36 29.63 1.50
N GLU A 389 5.61 30.92 1.26
CA GLU A 389 4.64 31.76 0.54
C GLU A 389 4.67 31.54 -0.96
N ASN A 390 5.84 31.22 -1.54
CA ASN A 390 6.04 30.97 -2.96
C ASN A 390 5.40 32.03 -3.88
N LYS A 391 5.42 33.31 -3.48
CA LYS A 391 4.81 34.43 -4.24
C LYS A 391 5.41 34.57 -5.64
N ASP A 392 6.73 34.50 -5.74
CA ASP A 392 7.45 34.69 -7.01
C ASP A 392 7.01 33.72 -8.10
N ILE A 393 6.83 32.42 -7.77
CA ILE A 393 6.38 31.42 -8.75
C ILE A 393 4.90 31.61 -9.13
N ILE A 394 4.06 32.01 -8.18
CA ILE A 394 2.65 32.32 -8.46
C ILE A 394 2.56 33.47 -9.46
N GLU A 395 3.26 34.58 -9.19
CA GLU A 395 3.30 35.74 -10.09
C GLU A 395 3.90 35.36 -11.45
N LEU A 396 4.97 34.57 -11.45
CA LEU A 396 5.62 34.12 -12.68
C LEU A 396 4.66 33.32 -13.57
N ILE A 397 3.91 32.35 -13.00
CA ILE A 397 2.92 31.56 -13.73
C ILE A 397 1.75 32.42 -14.20
N ASP A 398 1.17 33.23 -13.32
CA ASP A 398 -0.01 34.04 -13.63
C ASP A 398 0.27 35.09 -14.72
N LEU A 399 1.48 35.66 -14.74
CA LEU A 399 1.90 36.63 -15.75
C LEU A 399 2.16 35.98 -17.10
N HIS A 400 2.80 34.80 -17.12
CA HIS A 400 3.28 34.20 -18.36
C HIS A 400 2.27 33.27 -19.02
N ILE A 401 1.52 32.48 -18.25
CA ILE A 401 0.67 31.41 -18.78
C ILE A 401 -0.77 31.90 -18.99
N SER A 402 -1.32 31.62 -20.16
CA SER A 402 -2.71 31.93 -20.50
C SER A 402 -3.69 31.10 -19.69
N LEU A 403 -4.78 31.71 -19.21
CA LEU A 403 -5.87 30.99 -18.54
C LEU A 403 -6.57 29.97 -19.47
N GLU A 404 -6.45 30.15 -20.79
CA GLU A 404 -6.97 29.25 -21.81
C GLU A 404 -5.94 28.22 -22.31
N ALA A 405 -4.77 28.12 -21.65
CA ALA A 405 -3.69 27.26 -22.08
C ALA A 405 -4.12 25.78 -22.23
N PRO A 406 -3.74 25.11 -23.33
CA PRO A 406 -4.19 23.75 -23.60
C PRO A 406 -3.46 22.71 -22.72
N VAL A 407 -4.06 21.52 -22.60
CA VAL A 407 -3.40 20.35 -21.99
C VAL A 407 -2.23 19.86 -22.83
N VAL A 408 -2.32 19.98 -24.15
CA VAL A 408 -1.29 19.52 -25.08
C VAL A 408 -0.49 20.74 -25.55
N PRO A 409 0.80 20.88 -25.20
CA PRO A 409 1.62 22.04 -25.59
C PRO A 409 1.63 22.29 -27.10
N SER A 410 1.63 21.24 -27.92
CA SER A 410 1.68 21.36 -29.38
C SER A 410 0.46 22.00 -30.03
N LYS A 411 -0.62 22.24 -29.28
CA LYS A 411 -1.78 23.00 -29.78
C LYS A 411 -1.57 24.52 -29.74
N GLY A 412 -0.52 24.98 -29.06
CA GLY A 412 -0.17 26.37 -28.87
C GLY A 412 -1.17 27.20 -28.08
N GLY A 413 -0.91 28.50 -27.95
CA GLY A 413 -1.71 29.40 -27.10
C GLY A 413 -1.39 29.22 -25.61
N ILE A 414 -0.11 28.98 -25.31
CA ILE A 414 0.38 28.71 -23.96
C ILE A 414 0.57 30.01 -23.19
N PHE A 415 1.14 31.03 -23.86
CA PHE A 415 1.58 32.26 -23.23
C PHE A 415 0.57 33.40 -23.38
N ASN A 416 0.58 34.32 -22.42
CA ASN A 416 -0.12 35.60 -22.54
C ASN A 416 0.55 36.50 -23.59
N ALA A 417 -0.20 37.46 -24.13
CA ALA A 417 0.35 38.48 -25.01
C ALA A 417 1.38 39.36 -24.29
N GLY A 418 2.40 39.83 -24.99
CA GLY A 418 3.47 40.68 -24.46
C GLY A 418 4.64 39.93 -23.83
N ILE A 419 4.65 38.60 -23.86
CA ILE A 419 5.76 37.78 -23.37
C ILE A 419 6.91 37.71 -24.38
N ASN A 420 6.60 37.76 -25.68
CA ASN A 420 7.59 37.72 -26.74
C ASN A 420 7.05 38.44 -27.99
N ASP A 421 7.74 39.51 -28.41
CA ASP A 421 7.30 40.36 -29.52
C ASP A 421 7.19 39.59 -30.86
N GLU A 422 8.10 38.65 -31.10
CA GLU A 422 8.12 37.82 -32.31
C GLU A 422 6.92 36.85 -32.34
N LEU A 423 6.59 36.24 -31.19
CA LEU A 423 5.41 35.40 -31.03
C LEU A 423 4.13 36.21 -31.26
N ASP A 424 4.04 37.41 -30.69
CA ASP A 424 2.87 38.29 -30.84
C ASP A 424 2.69 38.73 -32.30
N GLU A 425 3.78 39.02 -33.01
CA GLU A 425 3.75 39.33 -34.45
C GLU A 425 3.17 38.16 -35.25
N TYR A 426 3.68 36.94 -35.06
CA TYR A 426 3.17 35.76 -35.78
C TYR A 426 1.74 35.38 -35.39
N LEU A 427 1.35 35.52 -34.12
CA LEU A 427 -0.03 35.34 -33.67
C LEU A 427 -0.97 36.36 -34.32
N SER A 428 -0.53 37.61 -34.48
CA SER A 428 -1.30 38.64 -35.19
C SER A 428 -1.50 38.29 -36.66
N ILE A 429 -0.46 37.75 -37.33
CA ILE A 429 -0.52 37.29 -38.72
C ILE A 429 -1.53 36.14 -38.84
N SER A 430 -1.46 35.13 -37.96
CA SER A 430 -2.37 33.98 -38.00
C SER A 430 -3.83 34.40 -37.72
N LYS A 431 -4.05 35.34 -36.79
CA LYS A 431 -5.39 35.89 -36.49
C LYS A 431 -5.96 36.70 -37.66
N ASN A 432 -5.19 37.64 -38.22
CA ASN A 432 -5.60 38.46 -39.35
C ASN A 432 -5.82 37.62 -40.63
N SER A 433 -5.09 36.51 -40.77
CA SER A 433 -5.22 35.61 -41.92
C SER A 433 -6.60 34.91 -41.98
N LYS A 434 -7.23 34.62 -40.83
CA LYS A 434 -8.59 34.04 -40.80
C LYS A 434 -9.64 35.01 -41.33
N ASP A 435 -9.57 36.27 -40.92
CA ASP A 435 -10.48 37.32 -41.41
C ASP A 435 -10.27 37.57 -42.90
N TYR A 436 -9.02 37.55 -43.36
CA TYR A 436 -8.68 37.67 -44.77
C TYR A 436 -9.25 36.52 -45.61
N LEU A 437 -9.11 35.27 -45.14
CA LEU A 437 -9.64 34.07 -45.78
C LEU A 437 -11.18 34.13 -45.93
N ILE A 438 -11.88 34.62 -44.90
CA ILE A 438 -13.34 34.87 -44.97
C ILE A 438 -13.64 35.95 -46.02
N GLY A 439 -12.82 37.00 -46.09
CA GLY A 439 -12.88 38.03 -47.11
C GLY A 439 -12.77 37.47 -48.53
N ILE A 440 -11.77 36.62 -48.81
CA ILE A 440 -11.62 35.93 -50.11
C ILE A 440 -12.90 35.15 -50.43
N LYS A 441 -13.38 34.32 -49.50
CA LYS A 441 -14.57 33.48 -49.73
C LYS A 441 -15.81 34.31 -50.07
N ASN A 442 -16.02 35.43 -49.39
CA ASN A 442 -17.18 36.30 -49.66
C ASN A 442 -17.03 37.01 -51.00
N ARG A 443 -15.85 37.56 -51.31
CA ARG A 443 -15.56 38.22 -52.60
C ARG A 443 -15.73 37.26 -53.78
N GLU A 444 -15.17 36.05 -53.69
CA GLU A 444 -15.29 35.03 -54.74
C GLU A 444 -16.74 34.54 -54.89
N SER A 445 -17.50 34.44 -53.79
CA SER A 445 -18.92 34.09 -53.83
C SER A 445 -19.76 35.14 -54.57
N GLU A 446 -19.49 36.43 -54.34
CA GLU A 446 -20.15 37.55 -55.02
C GLU A 446 -19.78 37.61 -56.51
N LEU A 447 -18.49 37.48 -56.86
CA LEU A 447 -18.00 37.55 -58.25
C LEU A 447 -18.52 36.42 -59.13
N THR A 448 -18.59 35.20 -58.59
CA THR A 448 -19.02 34.00 -59.33
C THR A 448 -20.52 33.75 -59.26
N GLY A 449 -21.24 34.44 -58.36
CA GLY A 449 -22.66 34.20 -58.09
C GLY A 449 -22.93 32.80 -57.52
N ILE A 450 -21.97 32.23 -56.79
CA ILE A 450 -22.04 30.93 -56.13
C ILE A 450 -22.26 31.16 -54.63
N SER A 451 -23.52 31.22 -54.19
CA SER A 451 -23.87 31.46 -52.78
C SER A 451 -23.52 30.29 -51.85
N SER A 452 -23.38 29.07 -52.40
CA SER A 452 -23.01 27.86 -51.65
C SER A 452 -21.50 27.65 -51.48
N LEU A 453 -20.67 28.61 -51.90
CA LEU A 453 -19.21 28.50 -51.86
C LEU A 453 -18.71 28.30 -50.42
N LYS A 454 -18.00 27.20 -50.19
CA LYS A 454 -17.42 26.89 -48.87
C LYS A 454 -15.91 26.98 -48.94
N LEU A 455 -15.33 27.74 -48.01
CA LEU A 455 -13.91 27.64 -47.72
C LEU A 455 -13.72 26.57 -46.65
N ALA A 456 -12.84 25.61 -46.91
CA ALA A 456 -12.50 24.55 -45.97
C ALA A 456 -11.01 24.22 -46.04
N PHE A 457 -10.51 23.54 -45.01
CA PHE A 457 -9.13 23.08 -44.91
C PHE A 457 -9.08 21.55 -44.86
N ASN A 458 -8.04 20.95 -45.44
CA ASN A 458 -7.70 19.56 -45.19
C ASN A 458 -6.17 19.38 -45.15
N ASN A 459 -5.72 18.31 -44.48
CA ASN A 459 -4.29 18.06 -44.27
C ASN A 459 -3.52 17.64 -45.55
N VAL A 460 -4.21 17.33 -46.67
CA VAL A 460 -3.59 16.78 -47.89
C VAL A 460 -3.36 17.86 -48.95
N PHE A 461 -4.28 18.82 -49.07
CA PHE A 461 -4.33 19.83 -50.13
C PHE A 461 -4.43 21.26 -49.58
N GLY A 462 -4.48 21.43 -48.26
CA GLY A 462 -4.51 22.75 -47.64
C GLY A 462 -5.89 23.41 -47.66
N TYR A 463 -5.91 24.74 -47.80
CA TYR A 463 -7.15 25.51 -47.93
C TYR A 463 -7.71 25.39 -49.35
N TYR A 464 -9.02 25.16 -49.47
CA TYR A 464 -9.69 25.03 -50.76
C TYR A 464 -11.08 25.64 -50.74
N LEU A 465 -11.54 26.03 -51.93
CA LEU A 465 -12.90 26.42 -52.22
C LEU A 465 -13.67 25.20 -52.73
N GLU A 466 -14.72 24.81 -52.02
CA GLU A 466 -15.62 23.73 -52.40
C GLU A 466 -16.87 24.29 -53.07
N VAL A 467 -17.15 23.79 -54.27
CA VAL A 467 -18.27 24.19 -55.12
C VAL A 467 -19.15 22.98 -55.38
N THR A 468 -20.45 23.10 -55.17
CA THR A 468 -21.40 22.03 -55.47
C THR A 468 -21.50 21.79 -56.98
N ASN A 469 -21.77 20.56 -57.41
CA ASN A 469 -21.83 20.21 -58.84
C ASN A 469 -22.82 21.09 -59.64
N THR A 470 -23.86 21.63 -58.99
CA THR A 470 -24.84 22.57 -59.57
C THR A 470 -24.26 23.89 -60.06
N HIS A 471 -23.07 24.28 -59.58
CA HIS A 471 -22.43 25.55 -59.89
C HIS A 471 -21.07 25.39 -60.56
N LYS A 472 -20.74 24.17 -61.00
CA LYS A 472 -19.47 23.84 -61.64
C LYS A 472 -19.18 24.70 -62.87
N ASP A 473 -20.20 24.98 -63.68
CA ASP A 473 -20.06 25.77 -64.90
C ASP A 473 -19.81 27.28 -64.64
N LYS A 474 -19.96 27.72 -63.38
CA LYS A 474 -19.69 29.10 -62.94
C LYS A 474 -18.28 29.29 -62.39
N VAL A 475 -17.49 28.22 -62.30
CA VAL A 475 -16.13 28.27 -61.75
C VAL A 475 -15.19 28.92 -62.76
N PRO A 476 -14.43 29.97 -62.38
CA PRO A 476 -13.48 30.62 -63.28
C PRO A 476 -12.32 29.72 -63.73
N ASP A 477 -11.83 29.92 -64.95
CA ASP A 477 -10.73 29.11 -65.53
C ASP A 477 -9.39 29.22 -64.76
N HIS A 478 -9.19 30.30 -64.01
CA HIS A 478 -7.98 30.52 -63.22
C HIS A 478 -7.96 29.72 -61.89
N TRP A 479 -9.05 29.05 -61.53
CA TRP A 479 -9.13 28.17 -60.37
C TRP A 479 -8.54 26.79 -60.69
N ILE A 480 -7.57 26.35 -59.90
CA ILE A 480 -6.89 25.08 -60.12
C ILE A 480 -7.66 23.98 -59.39
N ARG A 481 -8.28 23.06 -60.12
CA ARG A 481 -9.01 21.93 -59.54
C ARG A 481 -8.05 20.95 -58.83
N LYS A 482 -8.37 20.58 -57.59
CA LYS A 482 -7.58 19.66 -56.75
C LYS A 482 -8.23 18.28 -56.58
N GLN A 483 -9.54 18.23 -56.37
CA GLN A 483 -10.25 16.98 -56.10
C GLN A 483 -11.70 17.05 -56.59
N THR A 484 -12.20 15.96 -57.14
CA THR A 484 -13.62 15.78 -57.48
C THR A 484 -14.25 14.83 -56.46
N LEU A 485 -15.33 15.27 -55.81
CA LEU A 485 -16.17 14.48 -54.91
C LEU A 485 -17.48 14.09 -55.61
N VAL A 486 -18.26 13.20 -54.99
CA VAL A 486 -19.54 12.74 -55.53
C VAL A 486 -20.51 13.91 -55.81
N ASN A 487 -20.52 14.93 -54.95
CA ASN A 487 -21.47 16.06 -55.01
C ASN A 487 -20.83 17.44 -55.15
N ALA A 488 -19.50 17.54 -55.23
CA ALA A 488 -18.77 18.81 -55.24
C ALA A 488 -17.39 18.70 -55.91
N GLU A 489 -16.84 19.83 -56.34
CA GLU A 489 -15.44 19.95 -56.77
C GLU A 489 -14.69 20.92 -55.86
N ARG A 490 -13.42 20.61 -55.58
CA ARG A 490 -12.52 21.42 -54.74
C ARG A 490 -11.46 22.10 -55.60
N TYR A 491 -11.28 23.40 -55.39
CA TYR A 491 -10.36 24.25 -56.14
C TYR A 491 -9.44 25.04 -55.22
N ILE A 492 -8.28 25.45 -55.75
CA ILE A 492 -7.36 26.40 -55.12
C ILE A 492 -7.11 27.57 -56.07
N THR A 493 -7.00 28.79 -55.54
CA THR A 493 -6.57 29.97 -56.30
C THR A 493 -5.10 30.28 -55.99
N PRO A 494 -4.36 30.98 -56.89
CA PRO A 494 -3.00 31.42 -56.59
C PRO A 494 -2.89 32.22 -55.29
N GLU A 495 -3.84 33.13 -55.03
CA GLU A 495 -3.90 33.93 -53.81
C GLU A 495 -4.12 33.06 -52.56
N LEU A 496 -5.04 32.09 -52.62
CA LEU A 496 -5.26 31.13 -51.52
C LEU A 496 -4.00 30.33 -51.20
N LYS A 497 -3.23 29.96 -52.22
CA LYS A 497 -1.99 29.21 -52.05
C LYS A 497 -0.89 30.06 -51.39
N GLU A 498 -0.71 31.31 -51.81
CA GLU A 498 0.26 32.21 -51.18
C GLU A 498 -0.07 32.48 -49.71
N PHE A 499 -1.35 32.66 -49.39
CA PHE A 499 -1.80 32.84 -48.01
C PHE A 499 -1.67 31.56 -47.19
N GLU A 500 -1.97 30.39 -47.76
CA GLU A 500 -1.72 29.11 -47.10
C GLU A 500 -0.25 28.95 -46.70
N GLU A 501 0.68 29.24 -47.62
CA GLU A 501 2.13 29.17 -47.32
C GLU A 501 2.52 30.13 -46.18
N LYS A 502 1.97 31.35 -46.15
CA LYS A 502 2.19 32.31 -45.05
C LYS A 502 1.62 31.83 -43.72
N ILE A 503 0.41 31.27 -43.71
CA ILE A 503 -0.24 30.76 -42.49
C ILE A 503 0.56 29.57 -41.95
N LEU A 504 0.92 28.62 -42.80
CA LEU A 504 1.69 27.44 -42.39
C LEU A 504 3.08 27.83 -41.85
N LEU A 505 3.73 28.84 -42.44
CA LEU A 505 4.99 29.38 -41.93
C LEU A 505 4.80 30.02 -40.54
N ALA A 506 3.76 30.85 -40.38
CA ALA A 506 3.45 31.49 -39.11
C ALA A 506 3.12 30.46 -38.03
N ASP A 507 2.25 29.48 -38.29
CA ASP A 507 1.89 28.42 -37.35
C ASP A 507 3.11 27.56 -36.97
N SER A 508 4.00 27.27 -37.92
CA SER A 508 5.26 26.58 -37.64
C SER A 508 6.19 27.41 -36.76
N LYS A 509 6.28 28.73 -36.97
CA LYS A 509 7.10 29.64 -36.17
C LYS A 509 6.56 29.82 -34.77
N ILE A 510 5.23 29.96 -34.63
CA ILE A 510 4.53 29.97 -33.34
C ILE A 510 4.88 28.71 -32.55
N SER A 511 4.71 27.53 -33.16
CA SER A 511 5.01 26.27 -32.48
C SER A 511 6.47 26.14 -32.06
N GLU A 512 7.42 26.61 -32.88
CA GLU A 512 8.86 26.60 -32.57
C GLU A 512 9.17 27.52 -31.38
N ILE A 513 8.70 28.77 -31.43
CA ILE A 513 8.92 29.79 -30.40
C ILE A 513 8.27 29.38 -29.09
N GLU A 514 7.00 28.97 -29.09
CA GLU A 514 6.30 28.55 -27.87
C GLU A 514 6.96 27.32 -27.24
N THR A 515 7.43 26.34 -28.02
CA THR A 515 8.12 25.16 -27.47
C THR A 515 9.43 25.57 -26.77
N LYS A 516 10.18 26.50 -27.37
CA LYS A 516 11.41 27.04 -26.78
C LYS A 516 11.10 27.82 -25.50
N LEU A 517 10.18 28.78 -25.56
CA LEU A 517 9.77 29.58 -24.41
C LEU A 517 9.24 28.71 -23.28
N PHE A 518 8.45 27.67 -23.59
CA PHE A 518 7.93 26.74 -22.58
C PHE A 518 9.05 25.98 -21.89
N THR A 519 10.04 25.49 -22.64
CA THR A 519 11.19 24.78 -22.08
C THR A 519 11.99 25.68 -21.15
N GLU A 520 12.32 26.91 -21.60
CA GLU A 520 13.01 27.92 -20.79
C GLU A 520 12.20 28.31 -19.55
N PHE A 521 10.86 28.36 -19.67
CA PHE A 521 9.98 28.64 -18.55
C PHE A 521 10.03 27.53 -17.50
N ILE A 522 9.94 26.25 -17.91
CA ILE A 522 10.07 25.11 -17.00
C ILE A 522 11.42 25.10 -16.28
N ASP A 523 12.52 25.37 -16.99
CA ASP A 523 13.86 25.43 -16.38
C ASP A 523 13.94 26.48 -15.25
N ARG A 524 13.23 27.61 -15.38
CA ARG A 524 13.14 28.63 -14.33
C ARG A 524 12.36 28.15 -13.09
N LEU A 525 11.47 27.17 -13.23
CA LEU A 525 10.66 26.67 -12.13
C LEU A 525 11.38 25.63 -11.25
N ILE A 526 12.45 25.00 -11.76
CA ILE A 526 13.17 23.92 -11.07
C ILE A 526 13.64 24.34 -9.67
N VAL A 527 14.06 25.60 -9.52
CA VAL A 527 14.56 26.13 -8.23
C VAL A 527 13.52 26.11 -7.10
N TYR A 528 12.22 26.07 -7.42
CA TYR A 528 11.13 26.05 -6.45
C TYR A 528 10.72 24.63 -6.02
N VAL A 529 11.19 23.58 -6.71
CA VAL A 529 10.77 22.18 -6.50
C VAL A 529 10.91 21.76 -5.04
N LYS A 530 12.07 22.02 -4.42
CA LYS A 530 12.34 21.64 -3.03
C LYS A 530 11.42 22.34 -2.02
N SER A 531 11.15 23.64 -2.22
CA SER A 531 10.24 24.43 -1.39
C SER A 531 8.82 23.83 -1.43
N ILE A 532 8.33 23.57 -2.65
CA ILE A 532 6.98 23.10 -2.88
C ILE A 532 6.80 21.64 -2.43
N GLN A 533 7.80 20.78 -2.60
CA GLN A 533 7.78 19.43 -2.01
C GLN A 533 7.72 19.48 -0.47
N SER A 534 8.37 20.45 0.16
CA SER A 534 8.27 20.64 1.61
C SER A 534 6.86 21.05 2.01
N ASP A 535 6.26 22.01 1.30
CA ASP A 535 4.89 22.45 1.56
C ASP A 535 3.89 21.30 1.36
N ALA A 536 4.05 20.52 0.29
CA ALA A 536 3.20 19.37 -0.01
C ALA A 536 3.19 18.34 1.15
N ARG A 537 4.35 18.06 1.75
CA ARG A 537 4.45 17.18 2.93
C ARG A 537 3.70 17.73 4.15
N PHE A 538 3.80 19.03 4.41
CA PHE A 538 3.10 19.66 5.53
C PHE A 538 1.59 19.73 5.31
N ILE A 539 1.15 19.96 4.07
CA ILE A 539 -0.28 19.90 3.70
C ILE A 539 -0.80 18.46 3.82
N ALA A 540 -0.04 17.46 3.36
CA ALA A 540 -0.39 16.05 3.53
C ALA A 540 -0.52 15.68 5.03
N GLU A 541 0.37 16.19 5.88
CA GLU A 541 0.26 16.00 7.34
C GLU A 541 -1.02 16.65 7.90
N LEU A 542 -1.34 17.88 7.51
CA LEU A 542 -2.59 18.55 7.92
C LEU A 542 -3.84 17.79 7.44
N ASP A 543 -3.81 17.26 6.21
CA ASP A 543 -4.87 16.43 5.64
C ASP A 543 -5.08 15.15 6.46
N CYS A 544 -4.00 14.45 6.80
CA CYS A 544 -4.06 13.28 7.68
C CYS A 544 -4.65 13.60 9.05
N LEU A 545 -4.22 14.70 9.68
CA LEU A 545 -4.75 15.11 10.99
C LEU A 545 -6.24 15.46 10.90
N ASN A 546 -6.66 16.15 9.84
CA ASN A 546 -8.05 16.47 9.59
C ASN A 546 -8.89 15.21 9.32
N SER A 547 -8.36 14.25 8.55
CA SER A 547 -8.97 12.93 8.35
C SER A 547 -9.21 12.21 9.69
N LEU A 548 -8.19 12.15 10.57
CA LEU A 548 -8.33 11.53 11.89
C LEU A 548 -9.33 12.28 12.78
N ALA A 549 -9.40 13.61 12.69
CA ALA A 549 -10.40 14.42 13.38
C ALA A 549 -11.83 14.09 12.88
N LEU A 550 -12.05 14.03 11.57
CA LEU A 550 -13.35 13.67 10.99
C LEU A 550 -13.81 12.28 11.46
N VAL A 551 -12.91 11.28 11.39
CA VAL A 551 -13.17 9.92 11.86
C VAL A 551 -13.48 9.90 13.35
N ALA A 552 -12.74 10.68 14.16
CA ALA A 552 -12.96 10.76 15.59
C ALA A 552 -14.35 11.35 15.92
N ASN A 553 -14.76 12.39 15.21
CA ASN A 553 -16.06 13.02 15.39
C ASN A 553 -17.20 12.08 14.96
N SER A 554 -17.12 11.51 13.74
CA SER A 554 -18.18 10.66 13.17
C SER A 554 -18.37 9.34 13.92
N ASN A 555 -17.33 8.86 14.61
CA ASN A 555 -17.33 7.54 15.26
C ASN A 555 -17.26 7.65 16.79
N HIS A 556 -17.32 8.86 17.33
CA HIS A 556 -17.22 9.14 18.77
C HIS A 556 -15.97 8.50 19.39
N TYR A 557 -14.80 8.76 18.82
CA TYR A 557 -13.53 8.32 19.37
C TYR A 557 -13.07 9.29 20.46
N SER A 558 -12.35 8.78 21.46
CA SER A 558 -11.81 9.56 22.57
C SER A 558 -10.31 9.78 22.41
N LYS A 559 -9.79 10.93 22.86
CA LYS A 559 -8.34 11.19 22.98
C LYS A 559 -7.72 10.20 23.98
N PRO A 560 -6.80 9.32 23.59
CA PRO A 560 -6.11 8.45 24.53
C PRO A 560 -5.03 9.22 25.30
N SER A 561 -4.73 8.81 26.53
CA SER A 561 -3.55 9.26 27.26
C SER A 561 -2.37 8.34 26.94
N ILE A 562 -1.29 8.89 26.40
CA ILE A 562 -0.07 8.15 26.05
C ILE A 562 1.00 8.46 27.09
N THR A 563 1.58 7.42 27.69
CA THR A 563 2.61 7.57 28.73
C THR A 563 3.81 6.66 28.47
N ASN A 564 4.90 6.90 29.19
CA ASN A 564 6.06 6.01 29.21
C ASN A 564 5.87 4.81 30.16
N ASP A 565 4.70 4.66 30.77
CA ASP A 565 4.42 3.54 31.67
C ASP A 565 4.27 2.23 30.90
N PHE A 566 4.03 1.13 31.63
CA PHE A 566 3.92 -0.21 31.06
C PHE A 566 2.49 -0.74 31.02
N HIS A 567 1.51 -0.02 31.56
CA HIS A 567 0.11 -0.46 31.59
C HIS A 567 -0.63 -0.14 30.30
N LEU A 568 -1.67 -0.93 30.03
CA LEU A 568 -2.64 -0.73 28.98
C LEU A 568 -4.02 -0.81 29.60
N ALA A 569 -4.77 0.28 29.60
CA ALA A 569 -6.13 0.34 30.13
C ALA A 569 -7.06 0.92 29.06
N ILE A 570 -8.01 0.11 28.59
CA ILE A 570 -9.02 0.48 27.60
C ILE A 570 -10.38 0.29 28.23
N LYS A 571 -11.21 1.34 28.26
CA LYS A 571 -12.58 1.30 28.75
C LYS A 571 -13.57 1.42 27.61
N ASP A 572 -14.51 0.48 27.56
CA ASP A 572 -15.52 0.36 26.50
C ASP A 572 -14.91 0.48 25.09
N GLY A 573 -13.82 -0.23 24.84
CA GLY A 573 -13.18 -0.31 23.53
C GLY A 573 -14.07 -1.03 22.51
N ARG A 574 -13.96 -0.64 21.24
CA ARG A 574 -14.69 -1.17 20.09
C ARG A 574 -13.72 -1.44 18.93
N HIS A 575 -14.07 -2.39 18.08
CA HIS A 575 -13.25 -2.70 16.90
C HIS A 575 -13.56 -1.69 15.78
N PRO A 576 -12.58 -0.88 15.32
CA PRO A 576 -12.82 0.26 14.43
C PRO A 576 -13.42 -0.13 13.06
N VAL A 577 -13.06 -1.30 12.53
CA VAL A 577 -13.63 -1.82 11.28
C VAL A 577 -14.99 -2.48 11.49
N ILE A 578 -15.10 -3.47 12.39
CA ILE A 578 -16.33 -4.25 12.58
C ILE A 578 -17.49 -3.35 13.02
N GLU A 579 -17.27 -2.33 13.85
CA GLU A 579 -18.34 -1.43 14.28
C GLU A 579 -19.02 -0.68 13.11
N LYS A 580 -18.33 -0.56 11.97
CA LYS A 580 -18.85 0.06 10.74
C LYS A 580 -19.49 -0.92 9.76
N GLN A 581 -19.27 -2.21 9.95
CA GLN A 581 -19.81 -3.27 9.08
C GLN A 581 -21.05 -3.96 9.66
N LEU A 582 -21.48 -3.59 10.87
CA LEU A 582 -22.67 -4.18 11.48
C LEU A 582 -23.95 -3.78 10.71
N PRO A 583 -24.97 -4.67 10.64
CA PRO A 583 -26.25 -4.34 10.05
C PRO A 583 -26.91 -3.12 10.69
N LEU A 584 -27.75 -2.41 9.92
CA LEU A 584 -28.51 -1.26 10.43
C LEU A 584 -29.35 -1.67 11.65
N GLY A 585 -29.15 -0.97 12.76
CA GLY A 585 -29.83 -1.23 14.04
C GLY A 585 -29.09 -2.20 14.98
N GLU A 586 -27.97 -2.80 14.57
CA GLU A 586 -27.06 -3.53 15.46
C GLU A 586 -25.92 -2.63 15.94
N GLU A 587 -25.65 -2.65 17.25
CA GLU A 587 -24.53 -1.91 17.85
C GLU A 587 -23.39 -2.85 18.24
N TYR A 588 -22.15 -2.36 18.12
CA TYR A 588 -20.98 -3.09 18.58
C TYR A 588 -20.95 -3.12 20.11
N ILE A 589 -20.73 -4.30 20.70
CA ILE A 589 -20.71 -4.47 22.15
C ILE A 589 -19.32 -4.13 22.69
N PRO A 590 -19.14 -3.02 23.44
CA PRO A 590 -17.83 -2.57 23.85
C PRO A 590 -17.29 -3.40 25.02
N ASN A 591 -15.96 -3.49 25.15
CA ASN A 591 -15.29 -4.28 26.19
C ASN A 591 -14.15 -3.51 26.87
N ASN A 592 -13.91 -3.83 28.15
CA ASN A 592 -12.79 -3.27 28.90
C ASN A 592 -11.58 -4.19 28.78
N ILE A 593 -10.38 -3.64 28.67
CA ILE A 593 -9.13 -4.39 28.74
C ILE A 593 -8.20 -3.68 29.72
N TYR A 594 -7.55 -4.45 30.57
CA TYR A 594 -6.50 -3.97 31.45
C TYR A 594 -5.33 -4.94 31.38
N LEU A 595 -4.11 -4.47 31.13
CA LEU A 595 -2.90 -5.28 31.18
C LEU A 595 -1.78 -4.47 31.82
N ASN A 596 -0.98 -5.10 32.67
CA ASN A 596 0.24 -4.52 33.25
C ASN A 596 1.27 -5.63 33.47
N GLN A 597 2.52 -5.31 33.82
CA GLN A 597 3.57 -6.34 33.97
C GLN A 597 3.56 -7.06 35.33
N GLU A 598 2.68 -6.66 36.25
CA GLU A 598 2.71 -7.09 37.65
C GLU A 598 1.53 -8.00 38.00
N ASP A 599 0.31 -7.45 37.96
CA ASP A 599 -0.90 -8.10 38.45
C ASP A 599 -1.74 -8.79 37.36
N GLN A 600 -1.67 -8.30 36.11
CA GLN A 600 -2.44 -8.82 34.99
C GLN A 600 -1.64 -8.70 33.70
N GLN A 601 -0.59 -9.52 33.58
CA GLN A 601 0.28 -9.60 32.41
C GLN A 601 -0.36 -10.35 31.26
N ILE A 602 -0.99 -11.50 31.55
CA ILE A 602 -1.56 -12.39 30.54
C ILE A 602 -3.04 -12.56 30.83
N ILE A 603 -3.88 -12.29 29.83
CA ILE A 603 -5.30 -12.69 29.87
C ILE A 603 -5.45 -13.98 29.06
N ILE A 604 -5.87 -15.05 29.74
CA ILE A 604 -6.34 -16.26 29.08
C ILE A 604 -7.83 -16.07 28.77
N LEU A 605 -8.18 -15.98 27.49
CA LEU A 605 -9.54 -15.74 27.03
C LEU A 605 -10.17 -17.04 26.50
N THR A 606 -11.13 -17.57 27.25
CA THR A 606 -11.91 -18.74 26.84
C THR A 606 -13.28 -18.35 26.29
N GLY A 607 -13.86 -19.23 25.49
CA GLY A 607 -15.21 -19.03 24.98
C GLY A 607 -15.47 -19.78 23.69
N PRO A 608 -16.74 -20.02 23.36
CA PRO A 608 -17.12 -20.74 22.15
C PRO A 608 -16.68 -20.02 20.87
N ASN A 609 -16.52 -20.76 19.78
CA ASN A 609 -16.23 -20.16 18.47
C ASN A 609 -17.36 -19.20 18.08
N MET A 610 -17.04 -18.16 17.31
CA MET A 610 -17.97 -17.08 16.90
C MET A 610 -18.48 -16.18 18.05
N SER A 611 -17.97 -16.33 19.27
CA SER A 611 -18.33 -15.47 20.41
C SER A 611 -17.70 -14.07 20.36
N GLY A 612 -16.72 -13.85 19.49
CA GLY A 612 -16.04 -12.56 19.32
C GLY A 612 -14.64 -12.46 19.92
N LYS A 613 -13.99 -13.59 20.30
CA LYS A 613 -12.62 -13.61 20.85
C LYS A 613 -11.62 -12.91 19.94
N SER A 614 -11.51 -13.37 18.69
CA SER A 614 -10.60 -12.79 17.69
C SER A 614 -10.89 -11.31 17.42
N ALA A 615 -12.15 -10.90 17.43
CA ALA A 615 -12.52 -9.49 17.28
C ALA A 615 -12.02 -8.63 18.45
N LEU A 616 -12.16 -9.10 19.69
CA LEU A 616 -11.65 -8.39 20.87
C LEU A 616 -10.12 -8.30 20.89
N LEU A 617 -9.46 -9.40 20.52
CA LEU A 617 -8.01 -9.46 20.39
C LEU A 617 -7.52 -8.41 19.39
N ARG A 618 -7.97 -8.50 18.13
CA ARG A 618 -7.58 -7.59 17.05
C ARG A 618 -7.90 -6.13 17.40
N GLN A 619 -9.07 -5.87 17.97
CA GLN A 619 -9.46 -4.55 18.47
C GLN A 619 -8.39 -3.95 19.40
N THR A 620 -7.84 -4.73 20.32
CA THR A 620 -6.88 -4.22 21.31
C THR A 620 -5.60 -3.73 20.63
N ALA A 621 -5.05 -4.51 19.68
CA ALA A 621 -3.89 -4.06 18.91
C ALA A 621 -4.21 -2.85 18.02
N LEU A 622 -5.35 -2.85 17.34
CA LEU A 622 -5.76 -1.72 16.48
C LEU A 622 -5.89 -0.43 17.28
N ILE A 623 -6.43 -0.47 18.51
CA ILE A 623 -6.51 0.70 19.40
C ILE A 623 -5.11 1.22 19.73
N VAL A 624 -4.15 0.35 20.06
CA VAL A 624 -2.77 0.75 20.36
C VAL A 624 -2.09 1.39 19.14
N ILE A 625 -2.25 0.78 17.96
CA ILE A 625 -1.70 1.30 16.70
C ILE A 625 -2.29 2.68 16.39
N LEU A 626 -3.62 2.83 16.45
CA LEU A 626 -4.27 4.14 16.26
C LEU A 626 -3.76 5.18 17.25
N ALA A 627 -3.57 4.81 18.51
CA ALA A 627 -3.06 5.72 19.52
C ALA A 627 -1.62 6.20 19.19
N GLN A 628 -0.75 5.30 18.73
CA GLN A 628 0.65 5.60 18.40
C GLN A 628 0.88 6.22 17.03
N ILE A 629 -0.11 6.23 16.11
CA ILE A 629 -0.08 7.15 14.96
C ILE A 629 -0.50 8.57 15.33
N GLY A 630 -0.97 8.80 16.57
CA GLY A 630 -1.47 10.09 17.05
C GLY A 630 -2.99 10.27 16.93
N SER A 631 -3.74 9.23 16.57
CA SER A 631 -5.20 9.30 16.43
C SER A 631 -5.92 9.26 17.78
N TYR A 632 -7.18 9.71 17.76
CA TYR A 632 -8.15 9.33 18.78
C TYR A 632 -8.56 7.87 18.56
N VAL A 633 -9.07 7.20 19.60
CA VAL A 633 -9.29 5.74 19.57
C VAL A 633 -10.76 5.36 19.81
N PRO A 634 -11.23 4.21 19.26
CA PRO A 634 -12.60 3.70 19.43
C PRO A 634 -12.85 3.17 20.85
N ALA A 635 -12.76 4.03 21.86
CA ALA A 635 -13.00 3.71 23.26
C ALA A 635 -13.75 4.85 23.95
N LYS A 636 -14.24 4.63 25.16
CA LYS A 636 -14.74 5.71 26.02
C LYS A 636 -13.60 6.42 26.74
N HIS A 637 -12.58 5.67 27.13
CA HIS A 637 -11.34 6.15 27.73
C HIS A 637 -10.23 5.15 27.44
N ALA A 638 -9.01 5.64 27.23
CA ALA A 638 -7.84 4.78 27.05
C ALA A 638 -6.59 5.43 27.65
N GLU A 639 -5.82 4.64 28.39
CA GLU A 639 -4.47 4.94 28.86
C GLU A 639 -3.53 3.87 28.31
N ILE A 640 -2.55 4.30 27.54
CA ILE A 640 -1.70 3.40 26.76
C ILE A 640 -0.25 3.79 27.05
N GLY A 641 0.43 2.96 27.84
CA GLY A 641 1.88 2.95 27.92
C GLY A 641 2.47 2.55 26.56
N LEU A 642 3.56 3.20 26.14
CA LEU A 642 4.19 2.94 24.84
C LEU A 642 4.45 1.45 24.60
N VAL A 643 4.06 0.99 23.42
CA VAL A 643 4.34 -0.34 22.87
C VAL A 643 5.38 -0.19 21.77
N ASP A 644 6.45 -0.99 21.83
CA ASP A 644 7.53 -0.99 20.84
C ASP A 644 7.34 -2.06 19.77
N LYS A 645 6.65 -3.17 20.09
CA LYS A 645 6.39 -4.27 19.17
C LYS A 645 4.97 -4.79 19.33
N VAL A 646 4.26 -4.98 18.22
CA VAL A 646 2.95 -5.63 18.20
C VAL A 646 3.09 -6.94 17.45
N TYR A 647 2.78 -8.04 18.13
CA TYR A 647 2.78 -9.38 17.56
C TYR A 647 1.38 -9.94 17.54
N THR A 648 1.00 -10.54 16.42
CA THR A 648 -0.27 -11.25 16.32
C THR A 648 -0.10 -12.58 15.63
N ARG A 649 -0.67 -13.61 16.25
CA ARG A 649 -0.89 -14.92 15.67
C ARG A 649 -2.40 -15.15 15.67
N VAL A 650 -3.03 -14.92 14.53
CA VAL A 650 -4.45 -15.25 14.30
C VAL A 650 -4.51 -16.38 13.29
N GLY A 651 -5.28 -17.43 13.58
CA GLY A 651 -5.28 -18.71 12.83
C GLY A 651 -5.13 -18.54 11.32
N ALA A 652 -4.24 -19.35 10.73
CA ALA A 652 -3.85 -19.22 9.33
C ALA A 652 -5.00 -19.55 8.35
N SER A 653 -5.09 -18.80 7.26
CA SER A 653 -5.73 -19.28 6.03
C SER A 653 -4.78 -20.25 5.33
N ASP A 654 -5.29 -21.39 4.86
CA ASP A 654 -4.51 -22.44 4.20
C ASP A 654 -3.63 -21.87 3.08
N ASN A 655 -2.31 -22.09 3.16
CA ASN A 655 -1.37 -21.75 2.10
C ASN A 655 -0.78 -23.03 1.50
N ILE A 656 -1.65 -23.81 0.84
CA ILE A 656 -1.33 -25.13 0.25
C ILE A 656 -0.23 -25.02 -0.82
N SER A 657 -0.08 -23.85 -1.44
CA SER A 657 0.82 -23.56 -2.55
C SER A 657 2.32 -23.62 -2.19
N GLN A 658 2.71 -23.35 -0.94
CA GLN A 658 4.11 -23.36 -0.52
C GLN A 658 4.60 -24.71 0.04
N GLY A 659 3.72 -25.71 0.15
CA GLY A 659 4.09 -27.06 0.61
C GLY A 659 4.48 -27.16 2.09
N GLU A 660 4.32 -26.09 2.87
CA GLU A 660 4.56 -26.08 4.31
C GLU A 660 3.30 -26.52 5.08
N SER A 661 3.47 -27.35 6.12
CA SER A 661 2.37 -27.73 7.01
C SER A 661 1.86 -26.50 7.76
N THR A 662 0.55 -26.30 7.82
CA THR A 662 -0.09 -25.19 8.56
C THR A 662 0.39 -25.10 10.01
N PHE A 663 0.66 -26.25 10.63
CA PHE A 663 1.23 -26.32 11.97
C PHE A 663 2.70 -25.87 12.03
N MET A 664 3.51 -26.18 11.01
CA MET A 664 4.91 -25.72 10.98
C MET A 664 4.98 -24.20 10.85
N VAL A 665 4.19 -23.62 9.95
CA VAL A 665 4.09 -22.15 9.80
C VAL A 665 3.67 -21.51 11.13
N GLU A 666 2.66 -22.07 11.79
CA GLU A 666 2.22 -21.63 13.12
C GLU A 666 3.35 -21.66 14.16
N MET A 667 4.17 -22.70 14.17
CA MET A 667 5.30 -22.83 15.10
C MET A 667 6.45 -21.87 14.76
N VAL A 668 6.73 -21.63 13.47
CA VAL A 668 7.74 -20.65 13.04
C VAL A 668 7.32 -19.23 13.41
N GLU A 669 6.05 -18.87 13.18
CA GLU A 669 5.48 -17.58 13.62
C GLU A 669 5.60 -17.43 15.14
N THR A 670 5.19 -18.44 15.90
CA THR A 670 5.28 -18.43 17.37
C THR A 670 6.72 -18.30 17.85
N ALA A 671 7.67 -19.03 17.25
CA ALA A 671 9.09 -18.94 17.58
C ALA A 671 9.65 -17.54 17.28
N SER A 672 9.24 -16.91 16.17
CA SER A 672 9.61 -15.54 15.84
C SER A 672 9.17 -14.56 16.92
N ILE A 673 7.92 -14.69 17.41
CA ILE A 673 7.40 -13.86 18.50
C ILE A 673 8.26 -14.04 19.76
N LEU A 674 8.44 -15.29 20.21
CA LEU A 674 9.11 -15.60 21.47
C LEU A 674 10.58 -15.15 21.50
N ASN A 675 11.29 -15.27 20.37
CA ASN A 675 12.71 -14.89 20.27
C ASN A 675 12.94 -13.37 20.19
N ASN A 676 11.90 -12.59 19.91
CA ASN A 676 12.03 -11.14 19.67
C ASN A 676 11.21 -10.28 20.65
N LEU A 677 10.80 -10.84 21.79
CA LEU A 677 10.07 -10.13 22.83
C LEU A 677 10.87 -8.96 23.43
N SER A 678 10.15 -7.98 23.95
CA SER A 678 10.68 -6.86 24.72
C SER A 678 9.72 -6.54 25.88
N ASN A 679 10.15 -5.68 26.81
CA ASN A 679 9.31 -5.26 27.93
C ASN A 679 8.12 -4.36 27.54
N ARG A 680 8.10 -3.85 26.32
CA ARG A 680 6.99 -3.04 25.79
C ARG A 680 6.17 -3.79 24.74
N SER A 681 6.47 -5.06 24.48
CA SER A 681 5.73 -5.87 23.50
C SER A 681 4.27 -6.08 23.92
N LEU A 682 3.38 -5.97 22.93
CA LEU A 682 2.00 -6.45 23.00
C LEU A 682 1.86 -7.69 22.13
N VAL A 683 1.47 -8.82 22.75
CA VAL A 683 1.37 -10.11 22.09
C VAL A 683 -0.09 -10.56 22.06
N ILE A 684 -0.56 -10.96 20.88
CA ILE A 684 -1.90 -11.49 20.66
C ILE A 684 -1.76 -12.89 20.09
N LEU A 685 -2.21 -13.90 20.84
CA LEU A 685 -2.23 -15.29 20.43
C LEU A 685 -3.68 -15.77 20.35
N ASP A 686 -4.10 -16.23 19.17
CA ASP A 686 -5.44 -16.77 18.96
C ASP A 686 -5.35 -18.24 18.56
N GLU A 687 -5.77 -19.10 19.48
CA GLU A 687 -6.01 -20.53 19.24
C GLU A 687 -4.79 -21.34 18.77
N ILE A 688 -3.62 -21.07 19.36
CA ILE A 688 -2.39 -21.84 19.15
C ILE A 688 -2.55 -23.31 19.58
N GLY A 689 -1.89 -24.21 18.86
CA GLY A 689 -1.81 -25.65 19.12
C GLY A 689 -2.84 -26.47 18.34
N ARG A 690 -3.64 -25.84 17.47
CA ARG A 690 -4.78 -26.50 16.80
C ARG A 690 -4.41 -27.52 15.73
N GLY A 691 -3.27 -27.34 15.07
CA GLY A 691 -2.84 -28.19 13.96
C GLY A 691 -2.26 -29.57 14.36
N THR A 692 -2.28 -29.92 15.65
CA THR A 692 -1.64 -31.14 16.18
C THR A 692 -2.55 -31.93 17.14
N SER A 693 -2.04 -33.01 17.74
CA SER A 693 -2.75 -33.79 18.74
C SER A 693 -3.21 -32.90 19.91
N THR A 694 -4.38 -33.19 20.48
CA THR A 694 -4.94 -32.32 21.53
C THR A 694 -4.02 -32.17 22.74
N TYR A 695 -3.33 -33.24 23.15
CA TYR A 695 -2.43 -33.16 24.30
C TYR A 695 -1.14 -32.41 23.97
N ASP A 696 -0.57 -32.59 22.78
CA ASP A 696 0.61 -31.83 22.36
C ASP A 696 0.27 -30.33 22.21
N GLY A 697 -0.89 -30.03 21.61
CA GLY A 697 -1.38 -28.65 21.43
C GLY A 697 -1.61 -27.93 22.75
N VAL A 698 -2.29 -28.58 23.71
CA VAL A 698 -2.46 -28.05 25.09
C VAL A 698 -1.11 -27.84 25.76
N SER A 699 -0.21 -28.82 25.68
CA SER A 699 1.10 -28.78 26.35
C SER A 699 1.98 -27.64 25.81
N LEU A 700 1.98 -27.43 24.49
CA LEU A 700 2.69 -26.32 23.85
C LEU A 700 2.07 -24.98 24.25
N ALA A 701 0.75 -24.82 24.12
CA ALA A 701 0.07 -23.58 24.48
C ALA A 701 0.30 -23.20 25.95
N TRP A 702 0.26 -24.18 26.86
CA TRP A 702 0.59 -24.01 28.27
C TRP A 702 2.02 -23.54 28.46
N SER A 703 2.98 -24.26 27.88
CA SER A 703 4.41 -23.96 28.02
C SER A 703 4.77 -22.58 27.45
N ILE A 704 4.12 -22.17 26.36
CA ILE A 704 4.27 -20.84 25.75
C ILE A 704 3.77 -19.75 26.69
N ALA A 705 2.60 -19.94 27.31
CA ALA A 705 2.06 -18.98 28.27
C ALA A 705 2.97 -18.84 29.50
N GLU A 706 3.45 -19.95 30.06
CA GLU A 706 4.41 -19.94 31.17
C GLU A 706 5.74 -19.30 30.79
N PHE A 707 6.27 -19.60 29.59
CA PHE A 707 7.51 -18.99 29.11
C PHE A 707 7.39 -17.45 29.03
N MET A 708 6.31 -16.94 28.44
CA MET A 708 6.08 -15.49 28.37
C MET A 708 5.87 -14.86 29.75
N HIS A 709 5.19 -15.56 30.65
CA HIS A 709 4.99 -15.10 32.02
C HIS A 709 6.32 -14.98 32.80
N ASN A 710 7.17 -16.00 32.67
CA ASN A 710 8.45 -16.09 33.39
C ASN A 710 9.60 -15.35 32.67
N SER A 711 9.39 -14.88 31.45
CA SER A 711 10.38 -14.10 30.70
C SER A 711 10.78 -12.83 31.45
N GLU A 712 12.06 -12.46 31.39
CA GLU A 712 12.56 -11.19 31.93
C GLU A 712 11.85 -9.97 31.33
N HIS A 713 11.37 -10.10 30.10
CA HIS A 713 10.67 -9.04 29.40
C HIS A 713 9.23 -8.84 29.90
N LYS A 714 8.56 -9.88 30.40
CA LYS A 714 7.15 -9.82 30.83
C LYS A 714 6.24 -9.06 29.83
N PRO A 715 6.11 -9.53 28.58
CA PRO A 715 5.27 -8.86 27.58
C PRO A 715 3.80 -8.88 28.02
N LYS A 716 3.04 -7.87 27.60
CA LYS A 716 1.58 -7.83 27.79
C LYS A 716 0.94 -8.76 26.78
N THR A 717 0.15 -9.74 27.23
CA THR A 717 -0.36 -10.79 26.35
C THR A 717 -1.86 -11.01 26.46
N LEU A 718 -2.53 -11.09 25.32
CA LEU A 718 -3.88 -11.64 25.21
C LEU A 718 -3.80 -12.99 24.51
N PHE A 719 -4.24 -14.04 25.19
CA PHE A 719 -4.19 -15.41 24.68
C PHE A 719 -5.60 -16.00 24.64
N ALA A 720 -6.23 -15.96 23.47
CA ALA A 720 -7.48 -16.68 23.26
C ALA A 720 -7.23 -18.17 22.98
N THR A 721 -7.98 -19.02 23.66
CA THR A 721 -7.83 -20.47 23.52
C THR A 721 -9.18 -21.19 23.54
N HIS A 722 -9.15 -22.43 23.07
CA HIS A 722 -10.24 -23.39 23.19
C HIS A 722 -9.90 -24.51 24.20
N TYR A 723 -8.68 -24.51 24.72
CA TYR A 723 -8.22 -25.43 25.74
C TYR A 723 -8.61 -24.90 27.11
N HIS A 724 -9.62 -25.52 27.73
CA HIS A 724 -10.09 -25.16 29.07
C HIS A 724 -9.05 -25.50 30.15
N GLU A 725 -8.14 -26.42 29.84
CA GLU A 725 -7.02 -26.82 30.69
C GLU A 725 -6.16 -25.61 31.08
N LEU A 726 -5.96 -24.64 30.17
CA LEU A 726 -5.16 -23.43 30.43
C LEU A 726 -5.76 -22.52 31.52
N ASN A 727 -7.04 -22.68 31.89
CA ASN A 727 -7.62 -21.91 33.01
C ASN A 727 -6.86 -22.17 34.33
N GLN A 728 -6.25 -23.33 34.49
CA GLN A 728 -5.48 -23.68 35.69
C GLN A 728 -4.21 -22.83 35.87
N LEU A 729 -3.76 -22.12 34.83
CA LEU A 729 -2.60 -21.24 34.89
C LEU A 729 -2.79 -20.06 35.85
N GLU A 730 -4.02 -19.57 36.05
CA GLU A 730 -4.32 -18.49 37.01
C GLU A 730 -4.04 -18.91 38.46
N ASP A 731 -4.21 -20.21 38.78
CA ASP A 731 -3.99 -20.73 40.13
C ASP A 731 -2.49 -20.85 40.47
N SER A 732 -1.66 -21.14 39.47
CA SER A 732 -0.21 -21.38 39.65
C SER A 732 0.67 -20.16 39.39
N ASN A 733 0.21 -19.19 38.59
CA ASN A 733 1.03 -18.08 38.11
C ASN A 733 0.39 -16.71 38.41
N LYS A 734 1.03 -15.93 39.31
CA LYS A 734 0.58 -14.57 39.64
C LYS A 734 0.77 -13.63 38.46
N GLY A 735 -0.31 -13.09 37.89
CA GLY A 735 -0.25 -12.22 36.71
C GLY A 735 -0.92 -12.83 35.48
N ILE A 736 -1.27 -14.12 35.53
CA ILE A 736 -2.18 -14.74 34.56
C ILE A 736 -3.60 -14.66 35.10
N VAL A 737 -4.53 -14.11 34.32
CA VAL A 737 -5.93 -13.92 34.75
C VAL A 737 -6.88 -14.48 33.70
N ASN A 738 -7.86 -15.27 34.12
CA ASN A 738 -8.83 -15.84 33.20
C ASN A 738 -9.99 -14.88 32.93
N TYR A 739 -10.38 -14.82 31.67
CA TYR A 739 -11.62 -14.21 31.21
C TYR A 739 -12.35 -15.16 30.26
N HIS A 740 -13.67 -15.00 30.18
CA HIS A 740 -14.48 -15.67 29.17
C HIS A 740 -15.48 -14.73 28.53
N ILE A 741 -15.92 -15.05 27.31
CA ILE A 741 -17.03 -14.35 26.67
C ILE A 741 -18.35 -14.91 27.17
N SER A 742 -19.19 -14.03 27.71
CA SER A 742 -20.49 -14.40 28.27
C SER A 742 -21.49 -14.86 27.22
N THR A 743 -22.24 -15.90 27.58
CA THR A 743 -23.31 -16.51 26.79
C THR A 743 -24.60 -16.56 27.60
N GLU A 744 -25.74 -16.44 26.93
CA GLU A 744 -27.07 -16.63 27.53
C GLU A 744 -27.83 -17.71 26.74
N GLU A 745 -28.43 -18.67 27.44
CA GLU A 745 -29.32 -19.65 26.82
C GLU A 745 -30.78 -19.22 26.95
N LYS A 746 -31.44 -18.95 25.82
CA LYS A 746 -32.89 -18.67 25.77
C LYS A 746 -33.57 -19.62 24.80
N LYS A 747 -34.57 -20.37 25.28
CA LYS A 747 -35.44 -21.26 24.47
C LYS A 747 -34.65 -22.21 23.54
N ASN A 748 -33.62 -22.89 24.06
CA ASN A 748 -32.72 -23.78 23.30
C ASN A 748 -31.87 -23.08 22.21
N LYS A 749 -31.73 -21.76 22.24
CA LYS A 749 -30.77 -20.98 21.43
C LYS A 749 -29.71 -20.37 22.35
N VAL A 750 -28.45 -20.48 21.95
CA VAL A 750 -27.33 -19.80 22.61
C VAL A 750 -27.20 -18.41 21.97
N ILE A 751 -27.26 -17.37 22.79
CA ILE A 751 -27.03 -15.98 22.39
C ILE A 751 -25.66 -15.58 22.94
N PHE A 752 -24.76 -15.19 22.03
CA PHE A 752 -23.45 -14.65 22.42
C PHE A 752 -23.63 -13.19 22.81
N LEU A 753 -23.43 -12.86 24.08
CA LEU A 753 -23.54 -11.48 24.58
C LEU A 753 -22.32 -10.64 24.18
N ARG A 754 -21.26 -11.26 23.64
CA ARG A 754 -19.99 -10.62 23.20
C ARG A 754 -19.33 -9.71 24.25
N LYS A 755 -19.68 -9.89 25.54
CA LYS A 755 -19.12 -9.17 26.68
C LYS A 755 -18.21 -10.08 27.48
N ILE A 756 -16.99 -9.64 27.76
CA ILE A 756 -16.07 -10.40 28.61
C ILE A 756 -16.46 -10.33 30.08
N LYS A 757 -16.23 -11.44 30.79
CA LYS A 757 -16.36 -11.55 32.25
C LYS A 757 -15.15 -12.26 32.81
N LYS A 758 -14.75 -11.90 34.04
CA LYS A 758 -13.65 -12.55 34.74
C LYS A 758 -14.01 -14.00 35.10
N GLY A 759 -13.01 -14.88 35.12
CA GLY A 759 -13.11 -16.32 35.36
C GLY A 759 -13.05 -17.14 34.08
N GLY A 760 -12.69 -18.42 34.21
CA GLY A 760 -12.72 -19.39 33.10
C GLY A 760 -14.13 -19.93 32.82
N SER A 761 -14.39 -20.33 31.58
CA SER A 761 -15.58 -21.12 31.24
C SER A 761 -15.23 -22.62 31.28
N GLU A 762 -16.05 -23.44 31.94
CA GLU A 762 -15.89 -24.90 31.96
C GLU A 762 -16.73 -25.62 30.89
N ASN A 763 -17.79 -24.97 30.37
CA ASN A 763 -18.73 -25.61 29.46
C ASN A 763 -18.34 -25.39 27.98
N SER A 764 -18.26 -26.48 27.21
CA SER A 764 -18.12 -26.41 25.75
C SER A 764 -19.50 -26.29 25.09
N PHE A 765 -19.69 -25.28 24.23
CA PHE A 765 -20.94 -25.08 23.51
C PHE A 765 -20.92 -25.68 22.09
N GLY A 766 -19.89 -26.46 21.73
CA GLY A 766 -19.71 -26.98 20.36
C GLY A 766 -20.90 -27.78 19.86
N ILE A 767 -21.47 -28.64 20.71
CA ILE A 767 -22.65 -29.45 20.37
C ILE A 767 -23.92 -28.57 20.22
N HIS A 768 -24.01 -27.46 20.94
CA HIS A 768 -25.11 -26.48 20.81
C HIS A 768 -24.98 -25.69 19.51
N VAL A 769 -23.76 -25.27 19.14
CA VAL A 769 -23.49 -24.61 17.84
C VAL A 769 -23.79 -25.56 16.67
N ALA A 770 -23.39 -26.83 16.76
CA ALA A 770 -23.76 -27.87 15.80
C ALA A 770 -25.28 -27.96 15.59
N ARG A 771 -26.06 -27.91 16.68
CA ARG A 771 -27.53 -27.90 16.60
C ARG A 771 -28.05 -26.64 15.88
N MET A 772 -27.46 -25.47 16.14
CA MET A 772 -27.83 -24.21 15.45
C MET A 772 -27.49 -24.22 13.97
N ALA A 773 -26.38 -24.86 13.59
CA ALA A 773 -25.98 -25.07 12.20
C ALA A 773 -26.88 -26.06 11.44
N GLY A 774 -27.87 -26.68 12.11
CA GLY A 774 -28.82 -27.60 11.50
C GLY A 774 -28.37 -29.06 11.47
N ILE A 775 -27.35 -29.45 12.26
CA ILE A 775 -26.92 -30.85 12.34
C ILE A 775 -28.08 -31.74 12.85
N PRO A 776 -28.35 -32.90 12.23
CA PRO A 776 -29.48 -33.75 12.59
C PRO A 776 -29.53 -34.12 14.07
N ARG A 777 -30.73 -34.07 14.67
CA ARG A 777 -30.95 -34.38 16.09
C ARG A 777 -30.34 -35.73 16.55
N PRO A 778 -30.40 -36.83 15.77
CA PRO A 778 -29.76 -38.08 16.18
C PRO A 778 -28.24 -37.95 16.38
N VAL A 779 -27.56 -37.18 15.53
CA VAL A 779 -26.11 -36.92 15.63
C VAL A 779 -25.80 -36.08 16.86
N VAL A 780 -26.55 -35.00 17.09
CA VAL A 780 -26.40 -34.13 18.27
C VAL A 780 -26.64 -34.92 19.57
N ASN A 781 -27.64 -35.79 19.60
CA ASN A 781 -27.93 -36.63 20.75
C ASN A 781 -26.80 -37.64 21.01
N ARG A 782 -26.28 -38.28 19.96
CA ARG A 782 -25.15 -39.19 20.07
C ARG A 782 -23.88 -38.48 20.54
N ALA A 783 -23.59 -37.30 20.00
CA ALA A 783 -22.44 -36.49 20.42
C ALA A 783 -22.52 -36.14 21.91
N ASN A 784 -23.70 -35.79 22.44
CA ASN A 784 -23.89 -35.53 23.87
C ASN A 784 -23.64 -36.76 24.75
N GLN A 785 -24.03 -37.96 24.28
CA GLN A 785 -23.73 -39.20 24.99
C GLN A 785 -22.22 -39.47 25.06
N ILE A 786 -21.51 -39.26 23.94
CA ILE A 786 -20.06 -39.44 23.87
C ILE A 786 -19.35 -38.41 24.74
N LEU A 787 -19.78 -37.14 24.72
CA LEU A 787 -19.21 -36.09 25.57
C LEU A 787 -19.32 -36.45 27.05
N LYS A 788 -20.49 -36.90 27.50
CA LYS A 788 -20.68 -37.37 28.88
C LYS A 788 -19.74 -38.50 29.26
N GLN A 789 -19.51 -39.47 28.35
CA GLN A 789 -18.56 -40.56 28.57
C GLN A 789 -17.13 -40.03 28.77
N LEU A 790 -16.67 -39.15 27.87
CA LEU A 790 -15.34 -38.54 27.94
C LEU A 790 -15.14 -37.68 29.19
N GLU A 791 -16.18 -36.97 29.65
CA GLU A 791 -16.15 -36.21 30.90
C GLU A 791 -16.02 -37.13 32.13
N THR A 792 -16.77 -38.24 32.18
CA THR A 792 -16.61 -39.24 33.26
C THR A 792 -15.23 -39.92 33.25
N ASP A 793 -14.68 -40.21 32.08
CA ASP A 793 -13.37 -40.84 31.96
C ASP A 793 -12.25 -39.89 32.41
N ARG A 794 -12.35 -38.58 32.14
CA ARG A 794 -11.40 -37.56 32.62
C ARG A 794 -11.37 -37.46 34.16
N VAL A 795 -12.52 -37.58 34.83
CA VAL A 795 -12.62 -37.52 36.30
C VAL A 795 -11.95 -38.76 36.94
N ASN A 796 -12.06 -39.93 36.33
CA ASN A 796 -11.45 -41.17 36.83
C ASN A 796 -9.93 -41.24 36.63
N VAL A 797 -9.37 -40.50 35.67
CA VAL A 797 -7.92 -40.46 35.41
C VAL A 797 -7.20 -39.49 36.36
N ASN A 798 -7.83 -38.37 36.75
CA ASN A 798 -7.23 -37.38 37.67
C ASN A 798 -7.14 -37.86 39.14
N THR A 799 -7.75 -38.98 39.51
CA THR A 799 -7.62 -39.58 40.85
C THR A 799 -6.36 -40.43 41.06
N LYS A 800 -5.46 -40.56 40.08
CA LYS A 800 -4.21 -41.36 40.20
C LYS A 800 -2.90 -40.57 40.32
N GLY A 801 -2.91 -39.25 40.47
CA GLY A 801 -1.65 -38.51 40.63
C GLY A 801 -1.81 -37.10 41.16
N SER A 802 -1.72 -36.93 42.48
CA SER A 802 -1.05 -35.83 43.18
C SER A 802 -1.57 -35.73 44.62
N SER A 803 -0.69 -35.98 45.58
CA SER A 803 -0.92 -35.72 46.99
C SER A 803 -0.33 -34.35 47.33
N LYS A 804 -1.20 -33.38 47.67
CA LYS A 804 -1.02 -32.46 48.81
C LYS A 804 -2.22 -31.51 48.97
N LYS A 805 -2.61 -31.36 50.24
CA LYS A 805 -3.73 -30.59 50.80
C LYS A 805 -3.74 -29.12 50.37
N ILE A 806 -4.93 -28.53 50.25
CA ILE A 806 -5.47 -27.41 51.06
C ILE A 806 -7.02 -27.37 50.93
N SER A 807 -7.65 -26.82 51.95
CA SER A 807 -9.00 -27.00 52.47
C SER A 807 -10.11 -26.08 51.93
N SER A 808 -11.37 -26.50 52.20
CA SER A 808 -12.69 -25.81 52.14
C SER A 808 -13.45 -25.96 50.81
N ASN A 809 -14.75 -26.28 50.72
CA ASN A 809 -15.84 -26.46 51.70
C ASN A 809 -16.97 -27.37 51.13
N VAL A 810 -17.41 -28.35 51.92
CA VAL A 810 -18.82 -28.70 52.25
C VAL A 810 -19.74 -29.49 51.27
N GLN A 811 -19.36 -29.89 50.04
CA GLN A 811 -20.31 -30.67 49.19
C GLN A 811 -20.00 -32.13 48.84
N MET A 812 -18.84 -32.69 49.22
CA MET A 812 -18.49 -34.08 48.90
C MET A 812 -18.40 -34.98 50.14
N ASN A 813 -19.55 -35.35 50.72
CA ASN A 813 -19.60 -36.34 51.81
C ASN A 813 -20.62 -37.46 51.57
N LEU A 814 -20.89 -37.83 50.30
CA LEU A 814 -21.86 -38.89 49.99
C LEU A 814 -21.29 -40.13 49.27
N PHE A 815 -20.01 -40.16 48.88
CA PHE A 815 -19.46 -41.28 48.08
C PHE A 815 -18.03 -41.73 48.46
N GLN A 816 -17.66 -41.70 49.74
CA GLN A 816 -16.50 -42.49 50.21
C GLN A 816 -16.98 -43.83 50.76
N ILE A 817 -17.04 -44.85 49.91
CA ILE A 817 -16.97 -46.24 50.37
C ILE A 817 -15.48 -46.54 50.54
N ASN A 818 -14.92 -46.17 51.70
CA ASN A 818 -13.65 -46.73 52.15
C ASN A 818 -13.97 -48.13 52.69
N ASP A 819 -13.99 -49.15 51.83
CA ASP A 819 -14.01 -50.53 52.27
C ASP A 819 -12.55 -51.00 52.50
N PRO A 820 -12.10 -51.15 53.76
CA PRO A 820 -10.71 -51.47 54.08
C PRO A 820 -10.27 -52.80 53.43
N LYS A 821 -11.21 -53.72 53.21
CA LYS A 821 -10.96 -55.03 52.61
C LYS A 821 -10.60 -54.94 51.14
N ALA A 822 -11.23 -54.02 50.41
CA ALA A 822 -10.90 -53.77 49.02
C ALA A 822 -9.46 -53.23 48.89
N THR A 823 -9.02 -52.42 49.87
CA THR A 823 -7.64 -51.89 49.89
C THR A 823 -6.63 -52.99 50.20
N GLU A 824 -6.97 -53.92 51.09
CA GLU A 824 -6.10 -55.06 51.45
C GLU A 824 -5.93 -56.04 50.29
N ILE A 825 -6.99 -56.33 49.54
CA ILE A 825 -6.95 -57.19 48.34
C ILE A 825 -6.12 -56.53 47.22
N ILE A 826 -6.27 -55.22 47.00
CA ILE A 826 -5.48 -54.49 46.00
C ILE A 826 -3.99 -54.56 46.33
N ASN A 827 -3.61 -54.33 47.59
CA ASN A 827 -2.21 -54.45 48.03
C ASN A 827 -1.66 -55.88 47.88
N LEU A 828 -2.49 -56.90 48.10
CA LEU A 828 -2.07 -58.30 47.94
C LEU A 828 -1.83 -58.67 46.46
N LEU A 829 -2.60 -58.09 45.54
CA LEU A 829 -2.46 -58.28 44.10
C LEU A 829 -1.27 -57.51 43.52
N ASP A 830 -1.04 -56.27 43.95
CA ASP A 830 0.08 -55.44 43.45
C ASP A 830 1.46 -55.99 43.82
N ASN A 831 1.54 -56.75 44.92
CA ASN A 831 2.78 -57.36 45.40
C ASN A 831 3.00 -58.81 44.90
N LEU A 832 2.13 -59.32 44.01
CA LEU A 832 2.16 -60.72 43.55
C LEU A 832 2.83 -60.84 42.17
N ASP A 833 4.00 -61.49 42.09
CA ASP A 833 4.65 -61.77 40.81
C ASP A 833 4.19 -63.11 40.22
N VAL A 834 3.23 -63.03 39.30
CA VAL A 834 2.58 -64.17 38.66
C VAL A 834 3.55 -65.06 37.88
N ASN A 835 4.69 -64.52 37.41
CA ASN A 835 5.64 -65.28 36.60
C ASN A 835 6.53 -66.22 37.42
N THR A 836 6.51 -66.07 38.75
CA THR A 836 7.36 -66.83 39.68
C THR A 836 6.61 -67.90 40.46
N LEU A 837 5.29 -67.94 40.35
CA LEU A 837 4.44 -68.85 41.12
C LEU A 837 4.30 -70.20 40.44
N THR A 838 4.39 -71.27 41.23
CA THR A 838 3.98 -72.60 40.77
C THR A 838 2.45 -72.68 40.67
N PRO A 839 1.90 -73.61 39.87
CA PRO A 839 0.45 -73.76 39.71
C PRO A 839 -0.30 -74.00 41.04
N VAL A 840 0.34 -74.66 42.00
CA VAL A 840 -0.24 -74.92 43.33
C VAL A 840 -0.28 -73.64 44.17
N GLU A 841 0.80 -72.85 44.17
CA GLU A 841 0.87 -71.57 44.89
C GLU A 841 -0.11 -70.54 44.33
N SER A 842 -0.31 -70.54 43.01
CA SER A 842 -1.31 -69.69 42.34
C SER A 842 -2.72 -70.00 42.82
N LEU A 843 -3.07 -71.28 42.95
CA LEU A 843 -4.37 -71.72 43.47
C LEU A 843 -4.54 -71.38 44.96
N MET A 844 -3.47 -71.48 45.76
CA MET A 844 -3.51 -71.11 47.18
C MET A 844 -3.71 -69.60 47.38
N LYS A 845 -3.03 -68.75 46.58
CA LYS A 845 -3.22 -67.29 46.61
C LYS A 845 -4.61 -66.86 46.14
N LEU A 846 -5.16 -67.53 45.13
CA LEU A 846 -6.54 -67.30 44.71
C LEU A 846 -7.55 -67.68 45.80
N ASN A 847 -7.28 -68.73 46.58
CA ASN A 847 -8.13 -69.12 47.70
C ASN A 847 -8.05 -68.12 48.87
N GLU A 848 -6.87 -67.56 49.15
CA GLU A 848 -6.65 -66.50 50.16
C GLU A 848 -7.45 -65.23 49.82
N ILE A 849 -7.40 -64.77 48.56
CA ILE A 849 -8.20 -63.63 48.07
C ILE A 849 -9.70 -63.92 48.20
N LYS A 850 -10.12 -65.16 47.92
CA LYS A 850 -11.52 -65.58 48.02
C LYS A 850 -12.03 -65.67 49.46
N GLN A 851 -11.14 -65.90 50.43
CA GLN A 851 -11.47 -65.84 51.86
C GLN A 851 -11.63 -64.40 52.33
N LEU A 852 -10.74 -63.48 51.91
CA LEU A 852 -10.85 -62.04 52.20
C LEU A 852 -12.12 -61.38 51.65
N LEU A 853 -12.73 -61.97 50.60
CA LEU A 853 -14.01 -61.53 50.02
C LEU A 853 -15.25 -62.14 50.68
N LYS A 854 -15.11 -63.17 51.52
CA LYS A 854 -16.25 -63.91 52.11
C LYS A 854 -16.57 -63.54 53.55
N ASP A 855 -15.58 -63.11 54.32
CA ASP A 855 -15.78 -62.48 55.63
C ASP A 855 -16.02 -60.98 55.47
#